data_AF-A0AAJ5C294-F1
#
_entry.id   AF-A0AAJ5C294-F1
#
_cell.length_a   1.000
_cell.length_b   1.000
_cell.length_c   1.000
_cell.angle_alpha   90.00
_cell.angle_beta   90.00
_cell.angle_gamma   90.00
#
_symmetry.space_group_name_H-M   'P 1'
#
loop_
_entity.id
_entity.type
_entity.pdbx_description
1 polymer ?
#
loop_
_entity_poly.entity_id
_entity_poly.type
_entity_poly.pdbx_seq_one_letter_code
_entity_poly.pdbx_strand_id
1 'polypeptide(L)'
;MNKTLLSIALLLGGSMQLKAQVQPTFLSNPTLSPDAQTIVFSFEGDLWKVPAAGGPALRLTAMEGNEVMPRISPDGQWLAFSSNQNGNMDVYIMPMAGGNIKQITFHEATDEVDSWSWDSKQVYFTSGRENRLSSYKVSKDGGTAERIFPHFFNYIHNMVETPSGELLFTDSWESYSAANRKRYKGAFNPDIKGYNPKTKAYKEYTSYEGKDLWPTVDSKGTIYFASDEGNNEYNLYSINNGQKQGLTQFPESIRSPQVAANGAAVVFEKGYQLFVYDVASKKTSQPAISLSRNQVLGKSKEFDVTSNISNFHVSPDGKKMAFVSRGELFVSDVDGKFVRQMPSQGERVSEVMWLKDNKTLIFNQTLNGYLNWYSRSADGKGEVKQLTQDNRNNRDISFNKDNTKAAYLSGRDEVRLMDLASLKSETIVKDEIWAFQNSSPTFSPDGKYVLFTAMRNFEQDIFVYNLADKKTLNLTNTGVSEASPAWSPDGKYIYFSSNRIKPAYPTGMENASLYRMALENYDEPYRISKFDEMFKESDKETVKKDSTTTKNDKNSKDKKAKPAEKEEKKDDKKVLVSIDVKGLSDRITQVSPQGGTQYNPLLFAKGDKTYVFYQSNHEGKWATYRITFEPFANSKTEKVLDGALQGLQEVDGKYFAIVNGNIQKYNIDQNRLDNVGLSFKFNRDLDKEFKQMFYETWANIEENYYDEKFHGIDWEGMKKKYGNYLSGINNRMDLRILLNDMLGELNSSHMGFSTFGTDERKQYNFITNELGVTYDANDPYKVAHIVAKGPASKKDVNLKVGDVLVAVNGNKIDKTRDRDSYFTWPSLANEVQLTVNRGGKEEVINIRPQSNAAFKDLLYDEWIRGNRNKVDQLSKNRIAYSHMKNMSGEQLQSFLIDMAEQENNKDAIILDLRYNTGGNVHDEVLRFLSQRPYLKWQYRGGKLSPQSNFAPAGKPIVLLINEQSLSDAEMTAAGFKELKLGKIIGTETYRWIIFTSGKGLVDGSFYRLPSWGCYTLDGKDLELTGVAPDIAIKNTVADRVADKDPQLERAVQEILKDLN
;
A
#
# COMPACT_ATOMS: atom_id res chain seq x y z
N MET A 1 -16.50 21.81 -84.20
CA MET A 1 -15.24 22.50 -83.84
C MET A 1 -14.85 22.01 -82.45
N ASN A 2 -14.18 20.87 -82.34
CA ASN A 2 -12.72 20.66 -82.37
C ASN A 2 -11.90 21.50 -81.35
N LYS A 3 -11.29 20.74 -80.42
CA LYS A 3 -10.07 21.00 -79.64
C LYS A 3 -10.15 21.85 -78.37
N THR A 4 -10.56 21.20 -77.28
CA THR A 4 -9.94 21.37 -75.94
C THR A 4 -10.21 20.11 -75.08
N LEU A 5 -9.68 18.97 -75.55
CA LEU A 5 -9.71 17.68 -74.86
C LEU A 5 -8.26 17.16 -74.80
N LEU A 6 -7.41 17.83 -74.02
CA LEU A 6 -6.08 17.32 -73.68
C LEU A 6 -5.50 18.04 -72.44
N SER A 7 -6.23 18.08 -71.33
CA SER A 7 -5.66 18.56 -70.03
C SER A 7 -6.28 17.96 -68.77
N ILE A 8 -7.21 16.99 -68.85
CA ILE A 8 -7.97 16.49 -67.69
C ILE A 8 -7.56 15.06 -67.26
N ALA A 9 -6.48 14.49 -67.82
CA ALA A 9 -6.07 13.10 -67.54
C ALA A 9 -4.75 12.93 -66.77
N LEU A 10 -4.22 13.97 -66.11
CA LEU A 10 -2.90 13.90 -65.46
C LEU A 10 -2.77 14.68 -64.12
N LEU A 11 -3.87 14.82 -63.37
CA LEU A 11 -3.86 15.40 -62.01
C LEU A 11 -4.51 14.50 -60.94
N LEU A 12 -4.65 13.20 -61.21
CA LEU A 12 -4.84 12.17 -60.17
C LEU A 12 -3.48 11.66 -59.68
N GLY A 13 -2.62 12.58 -59.25
CA GLY A 13 -1.40 12.28 -58.50
C GLY A 13 -1.76 12.16 -57.03
N GLY A 14 -1.65 10.95 -56.49
CA GLY A 14 -2.13 10.58 -55.16
C GLY A 14 -1.74 11.57 -54.06
N SER A 15 -2.76 12.05 -53.35
CA SER A 15 -2.59 12.59 -52.01
C SER A 15 -2.19 11.42 -51.11
N MET A 16 -0.88 11.15 -51.02
CA MET A 16 -0.34 10.41 -49.90
C MET A 16 -0.67 11.22 -48.65
N GLN A 17 -1.72 10.81 -47.93
CA GLN A 17 -1.85 11.17 -46.53
C GLN A 17 -0.60 10.61 -45.84
N LEU A 18 0.42 11.46 -45.66
CA LEU A 18 1.46 11.25 -44.67
C LEU A 18 0.74 11.18 -43.33
N LYS A 19 0.37 9.96 -42.89
CA LYS A 19 0.09 9.73 -41.48
C LYS A 19 1.37 10.10 -40.76
N ALA A 20 1.38 11.22 -40.05
CA ALA A 20 2.45 11.57 -39.15
C ALA A 20 2.70 10.35 -38.25
N GLN A 21 3.90 9.80 -38.31
CA GLN A 21 4.27 8.67 -37.46
C GLN A 21 4.20 9.15 -36.01
N VAL A 22 3.27 8.59 -35.25
CA VAL A 22 3.13 8.90 -33.81
C VAL A 22 4.44 8.51 -33.13
N GLN A 23 5.10 9.49 -32.52
CA GLN A 23 6.35 9.26 -31.80
C GLN A 23 6.09 8.31 -30.62
N PRO A 24 6.91 7.26 -30.43
CA PRO A 24 6.71 6.35 -29.32
C PRO A 24 6.93 7.05 -27.97
N THR A 25 6.14 6.66 -26.98
CA THR A 25 6.23 7.13 -25.60
C THR A 25 6.68 5.99 -24.68
N PHE A 26 7.00 6.32 -23.42
CA PHE A 26 7.62 5.42 -22.43
C PHE A 26 9.01 4.93 -22.84
N LEU A 27 9.75 5.78 -23.57
CA LEU A 27 11.18 5.62 -23.78
C LEU A 27 11.89 6.12 -22.53
N SER A 28 12.64 5.25 -21.83
CA SER A 28 13.16 5.57 -20.50
C SER A 28 14.64 5.24 -20.33
N ASN A 29 15.26 5.87 -19.33
CA ASN A 29 16.65 5.72 -18.93
C ASN A 29 17.65 5.82 -20.11
N PRO A 30 17.65 6.92 -20.89
CA PRO A 30 18.54 7.04 -22.03
C PRO A 30 20.01 7.24 -21.62
N THR A 31 20.93 6.85 -22.49
CA THR A 31 22.37 7.15 -22.41
C THR A 31 22.92 7.45 -23.80
N LEU A 32 23.98 8.28 -23.88
CA LEU A 32 24.66 8.61 -25.13
C LEU A 32 25.99 7.86 -25.28
N SER A 33 26.37 7.55 -26.53
CA SER A 33 27.72 7.11 -26.84
C SER A 33 28.75 8.23 -26.57
N PRO A 34 30.03 7.91 -26.31
CA PRO A 34 31.07 8.90 -26.01
C PRO A 34 31.21 10.03 -27.04
N ASP A 35 30.89 9.73 -28.30
CA ASP A 35 30.93 10.64 -29.45
C ASP A 35 29.61 11.40 -29.71
N ALA A 36 28.58 11.17 -28.88
CA ALA A 36 27.23 11.72 -29.00
C ALA A 36 26.42 11.27 -30.24
N GLN A 37 26.83 10.21 -30.95
CA GLN A 37 26.17 9.79 -32.19
C GLN A 37 25.05 8.76 -32.00
N THR A 38 25.05 8.01 -30.90
CA THR A 38 24.10 6.91 -30.64
C THR A 38 23.44 7.09 -29.28
N ILE A 39 22.13 6.87 -29.22
CA ILE A 39 21.35 6.80 -27.98
C ILE A 39 21.02 5.32 -27.71
N VAL A 40 21.19 4.88 -26.47
CA VAL A 40 20.62 3.62 -25.95
C VAL A 40 19.55 3.96 -24.91
N PHE A 41 18.43 3.26 -24.93
CA PHE A 41 17.30 3.49 -24.01
C PHE A 41 16.54 2.18 -23.72
N SER A 42 15.70 2.22 -22.69
CA SER A 42 14.84 1.11 -22.27
C SER A 42 13.43 1.32 -22.84
N PHE A 43 12.85 0.27 -23.42
CA PHE A 43 11.49 0.28 -23.96
C PHE A 43 10.91 -1.15 -23.99
N GLU A 44 9.67 -1.29 -23.52
CA GLU A 44 8.96 -2.59 -23.38
C GLU A 44 9.69 -3.65 -22.53
N GLY A 45 10.63 -3.21 -21.67
CA GLY A 45 11.44 -4.09 -20.83
C GLY A 45 12.73 -4.56 -21.51
N ASP A 46 13.09 -4.01 -22.67
CA ASP A 46 14.33 -4.33 -23.37
C ASP A 46 15.14 -3.07 -23.71
N LEU A 47 16.42 -3.24 -24.05
CA LEU A 47 17.29 -2.15 -24.48
C LEU A 47 17.25 -1.97 -26.00
N TRP A 48 17.25 -0.73 -26.45
CA TRP A 48 17.21 -0.34 -27.85
C TRP A 48 18.29 0.71 -28.14
N LYS A 49 18.83 0.71 -29.36
CA LYS A 49 19.73 1.76 -29.85
C LYS A 49 19.19 2.48 -31.07
N VAL A 50 19.46 3.78 -31.18
CA VAL A 50 19.06 4.61 -32.32
C VAL A 50 20.12 5.70 -32.58
N PRO A 51 20.32 6.17 -33.82
CA PRO A 51 21.13 7.36 -34.05
C PRO A 51 20.58 8.57 -33.28
N ALA A 52 21.45 9.42 -32.74
CA ALA A 52 21.06 10.62 -32.00
C ALA A 52 20.27 11.63 -32.86
N ALA A 53 20.42 11.56 -34.18
CA ALA A 53 19.64 12.34 -35.14
C ALA A 53 18.21 11.79 -35.40
N GLY A 54 17.88 10.61 -34.86
CA GLY A 54 16.65 9.87 -35.17
C GLY A 54 16.82 8.82 -36.27
N GLY A 55 15.76 8.05 -36.52
CA GLY A 55 15.73 6.96 -37.49
C GLY A 55 15.15 5.66 -36.93
N PRO A 56 15.42 4.51 -37.58
CA PRO A 56 15.02 3.20 -37.08
C PRO A 56 15.84 2.81 -35.83
N ALA A 57 15.14 2.39 -34.77
CA ALA A 57 15.79 1.84 -33.58
C ALA A 57 16.01 0.33 -33.74
N LEU A 58 17.13 -0.17 -33.22
CA LEU A 58 17.49 -1.58 -33.18
C LEU A 58 17.40 -2.10 -31.74
N ARG A 59 16.68 -3.21 -31.54
CA ARG A 59 16.63 -3.90 -30.25
C ARG A 59 17.96 -4.59 -29.96
N LEU A 60 18.52 -4.36 -28.77
CA LEU A 60 19.80 -4.90 -28.29
C LEU A 60 19.62 -6.15 -27.42
N THR A 61 18.57 -6.18 -26.58
CA THR A 61 18.29 -7.30 -25.65
C THR A 61 16.90 -7.89 -25.89
N ALA A 62 16.72 -9.14 -25.50
CA ALA A 62 15.44 -9.84 -25.55
C ALA A 62 15.37 -10.90 -24.45
N MET A 63 15.65 -10.50 -23.20
CA MET A 63 15.76 -11.43 -22.06
C MET A 63 14.39 -11.65 -21.41
N GLU A 64 14.26 -12.67 -20.55
CA GLU A 64 13.03 -12.96 -19.80
C GLU A 64 12.90 -12.07 -18.54
N GLY A 65 13.10 -10.76 -18.69
CA GLY A 65 13.05 -9.76 -17.62
C GLY A 65 12.78 -8.36 -18.15
N ASN A 66 12.99 -7.35 -17.30
CA ASN A 66 13.06 -5.94 -17.64
C ASN A 66 14.52 -5.51 -17.57
N GLU A 67 15.07 -5.08 -18.71
CA GLU A 67 16.37 -4.41 -18.78
C GLU A 67 16.19 -2.90 -18.69
N VAL A 68 16.85 -2.28 -17.71
CA VAL A 68 16.72 -0.86 -17.39
C VAL A 68 18.08 -0.23 -17.08
N MET A 69 18.11 1.12 -17.01
CA MET A 69 19.29 1.89 -16.61
C MET A 69 20.58 1.57 -17.40
N PRO A 70 20.55 1.58 -18.76
CA PRO A 70 21.74 1.37 -19.55
C PRO A 70 22.78 2.49 -19.34
N ARG A 71 24.06 2.12 -19.28
CA ARG A 71 25.22 3.04 -19.27
C ARG A 71 26.31 2.53 -20.21
N ILE A 72 26.73 3.38 -21.14
CA ILE A 72 27.83 3.07 -22.09
C ILE A 72 29.16 3.43 -21.42
N SER A 73 30.17 2.57 -21.57
CA SER A 73 31.51 2.83 -21.06
C SER A 73 32.16 4.04 -21.75
N PRO A 74 33.08 4.78 -21.10
CA PRO A 74 33.75 5.94 -21.68
C PRO A 74 34.54 5.64 -22.97
N ASP A 75 34.99 4.40 -23.17
CA ASP A 75 35.63 3.93 -24.40
C ASP A 75 34.65 3.51 -25.51
N GLY A 76 33.34 3.48 -25.22
CA GLY A 76 32.27 3.12 -26.16
C GLY A 76 32.15 1.63 -26.47
N GLN A 77 32.91 0.76 -25.79
CA GLN A 77 32.98 -0.67 -26.12
C GLN A 77 31.97 -1.54 -25.36
N TRP A 78 31.51 -1.07 -24.19
CA TRP A 78 30.69 -1.87 -23.27
C TRP A 78 29.41 -1.15 -22.89
N LEU A 79 28.39 -1.94 -22.58
CA LEU A 79 27.10 -1.51 -22.06
C LEU A 79 26.84 -2.25 -20.76
N ALA A 80 26.72 -1.52 -19.64
CA ALA A 80 26.21 -2.04 -18.37
C ALA A 80 24.74 -1.66 -18.22
N PHE A 81 23.95 -2.54 -17.60
CA PHE A 81 22.53 -2.32 -17.36
C PHE A 81 22.05 -3.20 -16.20
N SER A 82 20.89 -2.85 -15.64
CA SER A 82 20.23 -3.67 -14.61
C SER A 82 19.17 -4.55 -15.25
N SER A 83 19.07 -5.82 -14.84
CA SER A 83 18.02 -6.72 -15.30
C SER A 83 17.54 -7.65 -14.19
N ASN A 84 16.24 -7.96 -14.22
CA ASN A 84 15.61 -8.93 -13.32
C ASN A 84 15.36 -10.31 -13.96
N GLN A 85 16.04 -10.64 -15.06
CA GLN A 85 15.86 -11.92 -15.77
C GLN A 85 15.92 -13.13 -14.83
N ASN A 86 16.89 -13.14 -13.91
CA ASN A 86 17.07 -14.22 -12.92
C ASN A 86 16.34 -13.93 -11.60
N GLY A 87 15.33 -13.06 -11.63
CA GLY A 87 14.41 -12.78 -10.52
C GLY A 87 14.72 -11.50 -9.74
N ASN A 88 15.97 -11.29 -9.37
CA ASN A 88 16.41 -10.06 -8.69
C ASN A 88 17.02 -9.09 -9.70
N MET A 89 16.90 -7.80 -9.43
CA MET A 89 17.53 -6.79 -10.28
C MET A 89 19.02 -6.80 -9.99
N ASP A 90 19.81 -7.34 -10.90
CA ASP A 90 21.27 -7.44 -10.82
C ASP A 90 21.93 -6.64 -11.96
N VAL A 91 23.22 -6.34 -11.84
CA VAL A 91 24.04 -5.73 -12.90
C VAL A 91 24.48 -6.76 -13.94
N TYR A 92 24.29 -6.41 -15.21
CA TYR A 92 24.71 -7.15 -16.40
C TYR A 92 25.59 -6.28 -17.29
N ILE A 93 26.42 -6.93 -18.11
CA ILE A 93 27.30 -6.29 -19.09
C ILE A 93 27.24 -6.99 -20.45
N MET A 94 27.34 -6.23 -21.54
CA MET A 94 27.50 -6.76 -22.90
C MET A 94 28.38 -5.84 -23.78
N PRO A 95 28.97 -6.36 -24.88
CA PRO A 95 29.63 -5.51 -25.88
C PRO A 95 28.62 -4.61 -26.60
N MET A 96 29.00 -3.35 -26.85
CA MET A 96 28.15 -2.36 -27.55
C MET A 96 27.85 -2.75 -29.00
N ALA A 97 28.72 -3.54 -29.62
CA ALA A 97 28.52 -4.13 -30.94
C ALA A 97 27.47 -5.26 -30.97
N GLY A 98 26.99 -5.73 -29.80
CA GLY A 98 26.22 -6.95 -29.63
C GLY A 98 27.09 -8.15 -29.28
N GLY A 99 26.49 -9.19 -28.69
CA GLY A 99 27.21 -10.40 -28.26
C GLY A 99 26.66 -10.98 -26.96
N ASN A 100 27.48 -11.75 -26.26
CA ASN A 100 27.10 -12.42 -25.02
C ASN A 100 26.85 -11.40 -23.89
N ILE A 101 25.73 -11.59 -23.20
CA ILE A 101 25.36 -10.87 -21.99
C ILE A 101 25.89 -11.65 -20.78
N LYS A 102 26.49 -10.95 -19.82
CA LYS A 102 27.05 -11.55 -18.59
C LYS A 102 26.48 -10.86 -17.35
N GLN A 103 25.92 -11.63 -16.42
CA GLN A 103 25.60 -11.17 -15.07
C GLN A 103 26.88 -11.03 -14.24
N ILE A 104 27.07 -9.92 -13.52
CA ILE A 104 28.29 -9.67 -12.74
C ILE A 104 28.05 -9.40 -11.25
N THR A 105 26.80 -9.33 -10.81
CA THR A 105 26.40 -9.19 -9.39
C THR A 105 25.26 -10.15 -9.08
N PHE A 106 25.17 -10.58 -7.83
CA PHE A 106 24.20 -11.59 -7.40
C PHE A 106 23.71 -11.27 -5.98
N HIS A 107 22.55 -10.64 -5.82
CA HIS A 107 21.97 -10.42 -4.48
C HIS A 107 20.45 -10.35 -4.53
N GLU A 108 19.76 -10.52 -3.39
CA GLU A 108 18.31 -10.29 -3.29
C GLU A 108 17.89 -8.82 -3.28
N ALA A 109 18.85 -7.92 -3.15
CA ALA A 109 18.62 -6.49 -3.16
C ALA A 109 18.67 -5.99 -4.60
N THR A 110 17.95 -4.92 -4.90
CA THR A 110 18.01 -4.28 -6.21
C THR A 110 19.38 -3.63 -6.42
N ASP A 111 20.09 -4.03 -7.46
CA ASP A 111 21.32 -3.42 -7.94
C ASP A 111 21.04 -2.56 -9.19
N GLU A 112 21.11 -1.25 -9.04
CA GLU A 112 20.77 -0.25 -10.07
C GLU A 112 22.03 0.41 -10.63
N VAL A 113 22.31 0.23 -11.92
CA VAL A 113 23.51 0.80 -12.57
C VAL A 113 23.45 2.33 -12.57
N ASP A 114 24.47 2.95 -11.97
CA ASP A 114 24.61 4.40 -11.90
C ASP A 114 25.49 4.93 -13.06
N SER A 115 26.72 4.43 -13.18
CA SER A 115 27.73 4.93 -14.12
C SER A 115 28.95 4.01 -14.27
N TRP A 116 29.98 4.49 -14.98
CA TRP A 116 31.27 3.81 -15.20
C TRP A 116 32.43 4.64 -14.65
N SER A 117 33.53 3.96 -14.29
CA SER A 117 34.82 4.62 -14.11
C SER A 117 35.38 5.13 -15.44
N TRP A 118 36.15 6.22 -15.40
CA TRP A 118 36.75 6.82 -16.61
C TRP A 118 37.75 5.93 -17.35
N ASP A 119 38.28 4.90 -16.69
CA ASP A 119 39.15 3.89 -17.29
C ASP A 119 38.38 2.69 -17.87
N SER A 120 37.05 2.72 -17.86
CA SER A 120 36.14 1.66 -18.33
C SER A 120 36.29 0.31 -17.62
N LYS A 121 36.86 0.27 -16.40
CA LYS A 121 37.08 -1.01 -15.68
C LYS A 121 36.07 -1.31 -14.58
N GLN A 122 35.45 -0.30 -14.01
CA GLN A 122 34.51 -0.42 -12.90
C GLN A 122 33.13 0.11 -13.31
N VAL A 123 32.10 -0.59 -12.84
CA VAL A 123 30.71 -0.14 -12.90
C VAL A 123 30.31 0.28 -11.50
N TYR A 124 29.77 1.49 -11.37
CA TYR A 124 29.16 1.98 -10.15
C TYR A 124 27.66 1.67 -10.17
N PHE A 125 27.14 1.20 -9.04
CA PHE A 125 25.74 0.87 -8.90
C PHE A 125 25.24 1.14 -7.48
N THR A 126 23.94 1.35 -7.36
CA THR A 126 23.24 1.59 -6.11
C THR A 126 22.59 0.30 -5.62
N SER A 127 22.72 -0.02 -4.31
CA SER A 127 22.16 -1.24 -3.72
C SER A 127 21.81 -1.08 -2.24
N GLY A 128 20.77 -1.80 -1.81
CA GLY A 128 20.30 -1.87 -0.42
C GLY A 128 20.67 -3.16 0.32
N ARG A 129 21.76 -3.83 -0.08
CA ARG A 129 22.13 -5.16 0.45
C ARG A 129 22.50 -5.18 1.94
N GLU A 130 23.22 -4.18 2.44
CA GLU A 130 23.68 -4.14 3.85
C GLU A 130 23.02 -3.00 4.66
N ASN A 131 22.24 -2.16 4.01
CA ASN A 131 21.71 -0.93 4.62
C ASN A 131 20.45 -0.43 3.88
N ARG A 132 20.00 0.80 4.15
CA ARG A 132 18.88 1.39 3.38
C ARG A 132 19.23 1.53 1.90
N LEU A 133 20.29 2.28 1.61
CA LEU A 133 20.80 2.48 0.26
C LEU A 133 22.28 2.89 0.32
N SER A 134 23.13 2.34 -0.54
CA SER A 134 24.53 2.75 -0.66
C SER A 134 25.01 2.51 -2.08
N SER A 135 26.06 3.23 -2.48
CA SER A 135 26.76 2.95 -3.72
C SER A 135 27.85 1.89 -3.54
N TYR A 136 28.01 1.10 -4.59
CA TYR A 136 28.96 0.00 -4.74
C TYR A 136 29.71 0.15 -6.07
N LYS A 137 30.82 -0.55 -6.19
CA LYS A 137 31.50 -0.74 -7.47
C LYS A 137 31.82 -2.21 -7.70
N VAL A 138 31.81 -2.62 -8.96
CA VAL A 138 32.20 -3.98 -9.39
C VAL A 138 33.00 -3.90 -10.69
N SER A 139 33.97 -4.80 -10.87
CA SER A 139 34.73 -4.83 -12.11
C SER A 139 33.88 -5.34 -13.27
N LYS A 140 34.10 -4.79 -14.47
CA LYS A 140 33.47 -5.30 -15.70
C LYS A 140 33.71 -6.78 -15.96
N ASP A 141 34.81 -7.32 -15.42
CA ASP A 141 35.21 -8.72 -15.60
C ASP A 141 34.56 -9.64 -14.56
N GLY A 142 33.84 -9.11 -13.56
CA GLY A 142 33.23 -9.83 -12.44
C GLY A 142 33.99 -9.66 -11.13
N GLY A 143 33.70 -10.52 -10.15
CA GLY A 143 34.22 -10.43 -8.79
C GLY A 143 33.17 -9.95 -7.80
N THR A 144 33.53 -9.86 -6.51
CA THR A 144 32.61 -9.40 -5.47
C THR A 144 32.53 -7.88 -5.44
N ALA A 145 31.31 -7.33 -5.34
CA ALA A 145 31.11 -5.89 -5.28
C ALA A 145 31.68 -5.28 -3.99
N GLU A 146 32.30 -4.09 -4.12
CA GLU A 146 32.84 -3.32 -3.00
C GLU A 146 31.89 -2.19 -2.63
N ARG A 147 31.51 -2.12 -1.35
CA ARG A 147 30.73 -1.01 -0.80
C ARG A 147 31.60 0.22 -0.56
N ILE A 148 31.19 1.39 -1.06
CA ILE A 148 32.00 2.61 -0.95
C ILE A 148 31.78 3.36 0.36
N PHE A 149 30.53 3.39 0.86
CA PHE A 149 30.16 4.17 2.05
C PHE A 149 29.46 3.31 3.12
N PRO A 150 30.17 2.85 4.17
CA PRO A 150 29.69 1.77 5.04
C PRO A 150 28.67 2.17 6.11
N HIS A 151 28.45 3.47 6.39
CA HIS A 151 27.50 3.89 7.43
C HIS A 151 26.07 3.41 7.11
N PHE A 152 25.38 2.85 8.11
CA PHE A 152 24.06 2.20 7.92
C PHE A 152 23.00 3.15 7.35
N PHE A 153 22.90 4.37 7.87
CA PHE A 153 21.94 5.37 7.38
C PHE A 153 22.39 6.22 6.20
N ASN A 154 23.40 5.78 5.46
CA ASN A 154 23.64 6.40 4.16
C ASN A 154 22.45 6.16 3.23
N TYR A 155 22.28 7.10 2.32
CA TYR A 155 21.31 7.04 1.23
C TYR A 155 21.98 7.46 -0.09
N ILE A 156 23.27 7.17 -0.24
CA ILE A 156 24.11 7.66 -1.35
C ILE A 156 23.80 6.83 -2.60
N HIS A 157 23.47 7.51 -3.71
CA HIS A 157 23.08 6.93 -5.00
C HIS A 157 23.33 7.92 -6.16
N ASN A 158 23.02 7.51 -7.41
CA ASN A 158 23.30 8.26 -8.63
C ASN A 158 24.79 8.63 -8.75
N MET A 159 25.67 7.69 -8.41
CA MET A 159 27.09 8.01 -8.26
C MET A 159 27.81 8.10 -9.62
N VAL A 160 28.60 9.14 -9.81
CA VAL A 160 29.39 9.38 -11.03
C VAL A 160 30.81 9.79 -10.69
N GLU A 161 31.80 9.13 -11.27
CA GLU A 161 33.20 9.52 -11.14
C GLU A 161 33.54 10.68 -12.09
N THR A 162 34.24 11.70 -11.62
CA THR A 162 34.80 12.77 -12.46
C THR A 162 36.16 12.36 -13.03
N PRO A 163 36.66 13.00 -14.11
CA PRO A 163 37.98 12.69 -14.65
C PRO A 163 39.15 12.84 -13.64
N SER A 164 38.93 13.55 -12.53
CA SER A 164 39.91 13.70 -11.44
C SER A 164 39.89 12.56 -10.40
N GLY A 165 38.91 11.66 -10.49
CA GLY A 165 38.67 10.58 -9.52
C GLY A 165 37.86 11.00 -8.30
N GLU A 166 37.20 12.16 -8.32
CA GLU A 166 36.16 12.54 -7.35
C GLU A 166 34.85 11.81 -7.66
N LEU A 167 34.13 11.34 -6.64
CA LEU A 167 32.83 10.71 -6.77
C LEU A 167 31.72 11.71 -6.47
N LEU A 168 30.91 12.05 -7.47
CA LEU A 168 29.70 12.86 -7.34
C LEU A 168 28.49 11.97 -7.03
N PHE A 169 27.56 12.44 -6.21
CA PHE A 169 26.37 11.69 -5.82
C PHE A 169 25.27 12.59 -5.26
N THR A 170 24.09 11.99 -5.06
CA THR A 170 22.99 12.51 -4.24
C THR A 170 22.76 11.60 -3.03
N ASP A 171 22.16 12.11 -1.96
CA ASP A 171 21.99 11.38 -0.69
C ASP A 171 20.60 11.56 -0.04
N SER A 172 19.55 11.71 -0.86
CA SER A 172 18.15 11.82 -0.43
C SER A 172 17.20 10.91 -1.22
N TRP A 173 16.17 10.35 -0.59
CA TRP A 173 15.16 9.60 -1.34
C TRP A 173 14.33 10.48 -2.28
N GLU A 174 14.38 11.81 -2.12
CA GLU A 174 13.74 12.77 -3.04
C GLU A 174 14.44 12.81 -4.42
N SER A 175 15.62 12.21 -4.56
CA SER A 175 16.32 11.94 -5.83
C SER A 175 16.34 10.46 -6.26
N TYR A 176 15.62 9.62 -5.52
CA TYR A 176 15.48 8.19 -5.77
C TYR A 176 14.00 7.82 -5.83
N SER A 177 13.47 7.19 -4.77
CA SER A 177 12.11 6.66 -4.70
C SER A 177 11.01 7.71 -4.65
N ALA A 178 11.32 8.97 -4.34
CA ALA A 178 10.38 10.10 -4.32
C ALA A 178 10.71 11.15 -5.40
N ALA A 179 11.51 10.82 -6.42
CA ALA A 179 11.84 11.74 -7.50
C ALA A 179 10.59 12.26 -8.26
N ASN A 180 9.50 11.49 -8.29
CA ASN A 180 8.21 11.90 -8.87
C ASN A 180 7.43 12.91 -8.01
N ARG A 181 7.68 13.02 -6.69
CA ARG A 181 7.06 14.03 -5.81
C ARG A 181 7.64 15.40 -6.15
N LYS A 182 7.02 16.14 -7.05
CA LYS A 182 7.56 17.44 -7.49
C LYS A 182 7.40 18.48 -6.39
N ARG A 183 8.21 19.55 -6.45
CA ARG A 183 8.05 20.75 -5.60
C ARG A 183 8.25 20.53 -4.10
N TYR A 184 8.82 19.39 -3.71
CA TYR A 184 9.23 19.18 -2.33
C TYR A 184 10.25 20.25 -1.92
N LYS A 185 10.06 20.79 -0.72
CA LYS A 185 10.97 21.74 -0.08
C LYS A 185 11.06 21.35 1.38
N GLY A 186 12.21 20.90 1.84
CA GLY A 186 12.46 20.55 3.23
C GLY A 186 13.92 20.20 3.49
N ALA A 187 14.23 19.84 4.73
CA ALA A 187 15.62 19.60 5.14
C ALA A 187 16.30 18.40 4.44
N PHE A 188 15.52 17.52 3.80
CA PHE A 188 16.03 16.38 3.04
C PHE A 188 15.97 16.56 1.52
N ASN A 189 16.03 17.81 1.07
CA ASN A 189 16.23 18.12 -0.34
C ASN A 189 17.50 17.43 -0.89
N PRO A 190 17.48 16.93 -2.14
CA PRO A 190 18.65 16.37 -2.77
C PRO A 190 19.56 17.47 -3.29
N ASP A 191 20.84 17.34 -2.98
CA ASP A 191 21.93 18.20 -3.45
C ASP A 191 23.01 17.37 -4.15
N ILE A 192 23.70 18.00 -5.10
CA ILE A 192 24.88 17.40 -5.75
C ILE A 192 26.08 17.55 -4.82
N LYS A 193 26.63 16.42 -4.38
CA LYS A 193 27.76 16.34 -3.45
C LYS A 193 28.91 15.59 -4.08
N GLY A 194 30.13 15.86 -3.61
CA GLY A 194 31.37 15.26 -4.08
C GLY A 194 32.22 14.75 -2.92
N TYR A 195 32.81 13.57 -3.10
CA TYR A 195 33.82 13.01 -2.19
C TYR A 195 34.99 12.45 -2.99
N ASN A 196 36.20 12.88 -2.65
CA ASN A 196 37.42 12.31 -3.23
C ASN A 196 38.01 11.26 -2.29
N PRO A 197 37.98 9.96 -2.65
CA PRO A 197 38.46 8.90 -1.76
C PRO A 197 39.97 8.95 -1.49
N LYS A 198 40.77 9.59 -2.36
CA LYS A 198 42.22 9.71 -2.19
C LYS A 198 42.59 10.83 -1.22
N THR A 199 41.97 12.01 -1.36
CA THR A 199 42.28 13.18 -0.53
C THR A 199 41.38 13.30 0.69
N LYS A 200 40.28 12.52 0.75
CA LYS A 200 39.19 12.62 1.72
C LYS A 200 38.46 13.97 1.70
N ALA A 201 38.64 14.76 0.64
CA ALA A 201 37.95 16.03 0.48
C ALA A 201 36.46 15.79 0.21
N TYR A 202 35.61 16.52 0.93
CA TYR A 202 34.17 16.56 0.71
C TYR A 202 33.77 17.95 0.21
N LYS A 203 32.84 18.01 -0.75
CA LYS A 203 32.34 19.26 -1.32
C LYS A 203 30.86 19.16 -1.63
N GLU A 204 30.12 20.22 -1.32
CA GLU A 204 28.73 20.39 -1.70
C GLU A 204 28.68 21.38 -2.88
N TYR A 205 28.13 20.94 -4.02
CA TYR A 205 28.10 21.70 -5.27
C TYR A 205 26.81 22.53 -5.41
N THR A 206 25.73 22.10 -4.75
CA THR A 206 24.44 22.78 -4.71
C THR A 206 23.94 22.89 -3.27
N SER A 207 23.05 23.85 -3.01
CA SER A 207 22.43 24.06 -1.68
C SER A 207 21.05 24.70 -1.81
N TYR A 208 20.39 24.47 -2.95
CA TYR A 208 19.12 25.09 -3.27
C TYR A 208 18.00 24.38 -2.51
N GLU A 209 17.05 25.15 -1.96
CA GLU A 209 15.88 24.59 -1.27
C GLU A 209 14.82 24.08 -2.28
N GLY A 210 15.15 22.96 -2.92
CA GLY A 210 14.31 22.21 -3.83
C GLY A 210 15.08 20.99 -4.30
N LYS A 211 14.96 20.59 -5.56
CA LYS A 211 15.53 19.32 -6.02
C LYS A 211 16.61 19.50 -7.07
N ASP A 212 17.84 19.10 -6.74
CA ASP A 212 18.95 18.91 -7.69
C ASP A 212 19.29 17.41 -7.81
N LEU A 213 19.05 16.85 -9.00
CA LEU A 213 18.92 15.40 -9.24
C LEU A 213 19.85 14.88 -10.34
N TRP A 214 20.18 13.59 -10.25
CA TRP A 214 20.79 12.80 -11.34
C TRP A 214 22.02 13.45 -11.98
N PRO A 215 23.13 13.62 -11.23
CA PRO A 215 24.35 14.17 -11.79
C PRO A 215 24.92 13.28 -12.91
N THR A 216 25.55 13.91 -13.89
CA THR A 216 26.35 13.28 -14.96
C THR A 216 27.50 14.21 -15.32
N VAL A 217 28.61 13.70 -15.85
CA VAL A 217 29.85 14.50 -16.04
C VAL A 217 30.54 14.20 -17.37
N ASP A 218 31.07 15.23 -18.03
CA ASP A 218 31.85 15.09 -19.25
C ASP A 218 33.36 14.94 -18.99
N SER A 219 34.14 14.67 -20.04
CA SER A 219 35.61 14.49 -19.96
C SER A 219 36.38 15.75 -19.52
N LYS A 220 35.73 16.92 -19.49
CA LYS A 220 36.31 18.17 -18.98
C LYS A 220 35.96 18.42 -17.52
N GLY A 221 35.12 17.57 -16.92
CA GLY A 221 34.64 17.74 -15.55
C GLY A 221 33.44 18.69 -15.43
N THR A 222 32.75 19.02 -16.53
CA THR A 222 31.49 19.78 -16.45
C THR A 222 30.39 18.87 -15.91
N ILE A 223 29.74 19.30 -14.84
CA ILE A 223 28.63 18.57 -14.21
C ILE A 223 27.33 19.00 -14.88
N TYR A 224 26.47 18.07 -15.24
CA TYR A 224 25.09 18.30 -15.68
C TYR A 224 24.13 17.57 -14.75
N PHE A 225 22.96 18.13 -14.52
CA PHE A 225 21.96 17.58 -13.60
C PHE A 225 20.58 18.17 -13.91
N ALA A 226 19.54 17.60 -13.32
CA ALA A 226 18.19 18.14 -13.39
C ALA A 226 17.89 18.99 -12.15
N SER A 227 17.24 20.14 -12.30
CA SER A 227 16.83 21.02 -11.20
C SER A 227 15.45 21.60 -11.39
N ASP A 228 14.66 21.75 -10.31
CA ASP A 228 13.39 22.48 -10.32
C ASP A 228 13.51 23.99 -10.00
N GLU A 229 14.72 24.50 -9.78
CA GLU A 229 14.99 25.88 -9.33
C GLU A 229 14.35 26.98 -10.20
N GLY A 230 14.27 26.77 -11.53
CA GLY A 230 13.87 27.81 -12.47
C GLY A 230 12.36 28.03 -12.58
N ASN A 231 11.57 26.96 -12.49
CA ASN A 231 10.13 27.02 -12.73
C ASN A 231 9.31 25.90 -12.06
N ASN A 232 9.84 25.23 -11.03
CA ASN A 232 9.20 24.12 -10.32
C ASN A 232 8.95 22.85 -11.17
N GLU A 233 9.56 22.79 -12.36
CA GLU A 233 9.64 21.60 -13.21
C GLU A 233 11.12 21.27 -13.42
N TYR A 234 11.48 19.99 -13.41
CA TYR A 234 12.86 19.59 -13.61
C TYR A 234 13.36 20.01 -14.98
N ASN A 235 14.42 20.82 -15.01
CA ASN A 235 15.06 21.31 -16.20
C ASN A 235 16.55 21.01 -16.17
N LEU A 236 17.22 21.07 -17.32
CA LEU A 236 18.64 20.76 -17.42
C LEU A 236 19.47 21.94 -16.92
N TYR A 237 20.41 21.67 -16.03
CA TYR A 237 21.38 22.61 -15.49
C TYR A 237 22.80 22.07 -15.67
N SER A 238 23.78 22.96 -15.59
CA SER A 238 25.19 22.59 -15.52
C SER A 238 25.97 23.39 -14.48
N ILE A 239 27.07 22.82 -14.00
CA ILE A 239 28.11 23.49 -13.23
C ILE A 239 29.44 23.33 -13.96
N ASN A 240 30.03 24.45 -14.37
CA ASN A 240 31.35 24.49 -14.98
C ASN A 240 32.24 25.47 -14.20
N ASN A 241 33.41 25.03 -13.72
CA ASN A 241 34.31 25.83 -12.89
C ASN A 241 33.60 26.52 -11.70
N GLY A 242 32.64 25.82 -11.08
CA GLY A 242 31.85 26.32 -9.95
C GLY A 242 30.71 27.29 -10.33
N GLN A 243 30.52 27.62 -11.61
CA GLN A 243 29.42 28.46 -12.08
C GLN A 243 28.22 27.60 -12.48
N LYS A 244 27.09 27.77 -11.77
CA LYS A 244 25.82 27.11 -12.07
C LYS A 244 25.05 27.86 -13.17
N GLN A 245 24.52 27.13 -14.15
CA GLN A 245 23.74 27.69 -15.26
C GLN A 245 22.53 26.80 -15.61
N GLY A 246 21.34 27.41 -15.73
CA GLY A 246 20.18 26.76 -16.33
C GLY A 246 20.30 26.69 -17.85
N LEU A 247 20.06 25.52 -18.43
CA LEU A 247 20.22 25.24 -19.86
C LEU A 247 18.87 25.10 -20.60
N THR A 248 17.79 24.74 -19.90
CA THR A 248 16.43 24.63 -20.45
C THR A 248 15.38 25.24 -19.51
N GLN A 249 14.18 25.48 -20.03
CA GLN A 249 13.03 25.99 -19.27
C GLN A 249 11.70 25.44 -19.82
N PHE A 250 11.54 24.13 -19.81
CA PHE A 250 10.34 23.45 -20.26
C PHE A 250 9.22 23.56 -19.21
N PRO A 251 7.95 23.61 -19.63
CA PRO A 251 6.79 23.54 -18.74
C PRO A 251 6.47 22.11 -18.27
N GLU A 252 7.36 21.16 -18.55
CA GLU A 252 7.24 19.76 -18.18
C GLU A 252 8.63 19.23 -17.80
N SER A 253 8.69 18.54 -16.67
CA SER A 253 9.92 17.98 -16.10
C SER A 253 10.64 17.03 -17.04
N ILE A 254 11.97 17.19 -17.12
CA ILE A 254 12.86 16.20 -17.71
C ILE A 254 13.17 15.06 -16.72
N ARG A 255 13.70 13.94 -17.23
CA ARG A 255 14.24 12.85 -16.41
C ARG A 255 15.53 12.27 -16.95
N SER A 256 16.33 11.72 -16.04
CA SER A 256 17.51 10.90 -16.34
C SER A 256 18.48 11.56 -17.34
N PRO A 257 18.92 12.82 -17.14
CA PRO A 257 19.87 13.44 -18.07
C PRO A 257 21.20 12.68 -18.09
N GLN A 258 21.74 12.41 -19.27
CA GLN A 258 23.05 11.76 -19.46
C GLN A 258 23.86 12.51 -20.52
N VAL A 259 25.06 12.96 -20.16
CA VAL A 259 25.96 13.68 -21.07
C VAL A 259 26.87 12.70 -21.83
N ALA A 260 27.15 13.00 -23.10
CA ALA A 260 28.19 12.29 -23.84
C ALA A 260 29.59 12.61 -23.27
N ALA A 261 30.52 11.65 -23.29
CA ALA A 261 31.87 11.84 -22.74
C ALA A 261 32.61 13.05 -23.36
N ASN A 262 32.40 13.33 -24.64
CA ASN A 262 32.98 14.50 -25.33
C ASN A 262 32.35 15.85 -24.94
N GLY A 263 31.27 15.85 -24.16
CA GLY A 263 30.53 17.04 -23.73
C GLY A 263 29.73 17.74 -24.84
N ALA A 264 29.52 17.09 -25.99
CA ALA A 264 28.84 17.71 -27.14
C ALA A 264 27.31 17.77 -26.97
N ALA A 265 26.73 16.78 -26.30
CA ALA A 265 25.28 16.69 -26.12
C ALA A 265 24.87 16.02 -24.80
N VAL A 266 23.63 16.30 -24.37
CA VAL A 266 22.96 15.67 -23.23
C VAL A 266 21.64 15.07 -23.71
N VAL A 267 21.40 13.78 -23.43
CA VAL A 267 20.10 13.13 -23.68
C VAL A 267 19.27 13.10 -22.40
N PHE A 268 17.96 13.27 -22.51
CA PHE A 268 17.03 13.14 -21.38
C PHE A 268 15.63 12.75 -21.87
N GLU A 269 14.80 12.35 -20.93
CA GLU A 269 13.38 12.08 -21.14
C GLU A 269 12.56 13.36 -20.89
N LYS A 270 11.49 13.59 -21.65
CA LYS A 270 10.45 14.58 -21.35
C LYS A 270 9.15 14.11 -21.99
N GLY A 271 8.03 14.10 -21.25
CA GLY A 271 6.76 13.57 -21.75
C GLY A 271 6.85 12.12 -22.22
N TYR A 272 7.68 11.32 -21.54
CA TYR A 272 7.99 9.92 -21.87
C TYR A 272 8.63 9.70 -23.25
N GLN A 273 9.24 10.75 -23.81
CA GLN A 273 9.94 10.74 -25.10
C GLN A 273 11.38 11.19 -24.90
N LEU A 274 12.27 10.85 -25.85
CA LEU A 274 13.67 11.25 -25.78
C LEU A 274 13.90 12.60 -26.44
N PHE A 275 14.79 13.40 -25.86
CA PHE A 275 15.26 14.68 -26.36
C PHE A 275 16.77 14.76 -26.23
N VAL A 276 17.41 15.50 -27.13
CA VAL A 276 18.86 15.75 -27.13
C VAL A 276 19.11 17.25 -27.08
N TYR A 277 19.86 17.70 -26.08
CA TYR A 277 20.37 19.07 -25.98
C TYR A 277 21.79 19.12 -26.54
N ASP A 278 21.99 19.92 -27.59
CA ASP A 278 23.30 20.23 -28.15
C ASP A 278 23.94 21.39 -27.37
N VAL A 279 25.11 21.13 -26.77
CA VAL A 279 25.75 22.06 -25.82
C VAL A 279 26.29 23.31 -26.53
N ALA A 280 26.80 23.16 -27.75
CA ALA A 280 27.41 24.26 -28.50
C ALA A 280 26.35 25.26 -29.00
N SER A 281 25.29 24.76 -29.62
CA SER A 281 24.19 25.56 -30.18
C SER A 281 23.13 25.95 -29.15
N LYS A 282 23.12 25.28 -27.99
CA LYS A 282 22.13 25.43 -26.91
C LYS A 282 20.70 25.11 -27.35
N LYS A 283 20.55 24.23 -28.34
CA LYS A 283 19.25 23.82 -28.89
C LYS A 283 18.89 22.42 -28.43
N THR A 284 17.60 22.21 -28.18
CA THR A 284 17.03 20.88 -27.94
C THR A 284 16.34 20.39 -29.21
N SER A 285 16.59 19.15 -29.60
CA SER A 285 15.88 18.45 -30.66
C SER A 285 15.19 17.19 -30.12
N GLN A 286 14.08 16.81 -30.75
CA GLN A 286 13.43 15.52 -30.53
C GLN A 286 13.85 14.59 -31.67
N PRO A 287 14.68 13.55 -31.44
CA PRO A 287 14.97 12.57 -32.47
C PRO A 287 13.68 11.88 -32.92
N ALA A 288 13.46 11.81 -34.23
CA ALA A 288 12.32 11.09 -34.78
C ALA A 288 12.60 9.59 -34.74
N ILE A 289 12.03 8.86 -33.77
CA ILE A 289 12.33 7.45 -33.56
C ILE A 289 11.25 6.58 -34.19
N SER A 290 11.67 5.57 -34.95
CA SER A 290 10.78 4.55 -35.49
C SER A 290 11.11 3.18 -34.89
N LEU A 291 10.07 2.53 -34.34
CA LEU A 291 10.17 1.22 -33.69
C LEU A 291 9.42 0.18 -34.52
N SER A 292 10.05 -0.97 -34.77
CA SER A 292 9.37 -2.17 -35.26
C SER A 292 8.95 -3.01 -34.07
N ARG A 293 7.66 -3.01 -33.73
CA ARG A 293 7.12 -3.66 -32.51
C ARG A 293 5.89 -4.51 -32.79
N ASN A 294 5.63 -5.46 -31.88
CA ASN A 294 4.41 -6.27 -31.84
C ASN A 294 3.58 -5.86 -30.63
N GLN A 295 2.56 -5.03 -30.83
CA GLN A 295 1.70 -4.56 -29.74
C GLN A 295 0.77 -5.69 -29.27
N VAL A 296 0.89 -6.09 -28.00
CA VAL A 296 0.14 -7.21 -27.43
C VAL A 296 -0.79 -6.85 -26.28
N LEU A 297 -0.68 -5.65 -25.70
CA LEU A 297 -1.48 -5.26 -24.52
C LEU A 297 -2.99 -5.29 -24.79
N GLY A 298 -3.42 -4.81 -25.96
CA GLY A 298 -4.81 -4.84 -26.40
C GLY A 298 -5.32 -6.22 -26.85
N LYS A 299 -4.49 -7.26 -26.77
CA LYS A 299 -4.93 -8.63 -27.07
C LYS A 299 -5.70 -9.17 -25.88
N SER A 300 -6.71 -9.98 -26.18
CA SER A 300 -7.52 -10.60 -25.14
C SER A 300 -6.68 -11.61 -24.34
N LYS A 301 -6.68 -11.46 -23.01
CA LYS A 301 -6.07 -12.37 -22.06
C LYS A 301 -7.17 -13.15 -21.34
N GLU A 302 -6.94 -14.45 -21.15
CA GLU A 302 -7.84 -15.33 -20.41
C GLU A 302 -7.62 -15.17 -18.90
N PHE A 303 -8.73 -15.14 -18.16
CA PHE A 303 -8.81 -15.10 -16.71
C PHE A 303 -9.82 -16.13 -16.23
N ASP A 304 -9.74 -16.50 -14.96
CA ASP A 304 -10.68 -17.45 -14.33
C ASP A 304 -11.41 -16.76 -13.17
N VAL A 305 -12.68 -17.11 -13.00
CA VAL A 305 -13.50 -16.66 -11.87
C VAL A 305 -13.16 -17.37 -10.56
N THR A 306 -12.57 -18.58 -10.64
CA THR A 306 -12.23 -19.41 -9.48
C THR A 306 -11.29 -18.65 -8.56
N SER A 307 -11.62 -18.59 -7.27
CA SER A 307 -10.88 -17.84 -6.24
C SER A 307 -10.74 -16.32 -6.49
N ASN A 308 -11.55 -15.75 -7.39
CA ASN A 308 -11.48 -14.32 -7.78
C ASN A 308 -12.83 -13.58 -7.68
N ILE A 309 -13.85 -14.21 -7.09
CA ILE A 309 -15.17 -13.59 -6.90
C ILE A 309 -15.12 -12.58 -5.75
N SER A 310 -15.50 -11.33 -6.02
CA SER A 310 -15.45 -10.22 -5.05
C SER A 310 -16.81 -9.81 -4.49
N ASN A 311 -17.90 -10.11 -5.19
CA ASN A 311 -19.26 -9.81 -4.75
C ASN A 311 -20.24 -10.79 -5.40
N PHE A 312 -21.37 -11.08 -4.75
CA PHE A 312 -22.43 -11.89 -5.33
C PHE A 312 -23.78 -11.58 -4.69
N HIS A 313 -24.86 -11.97 -5.36
CA HIS A 313 -26.21 -11.96 -4.81
C HIS A 313 -27.03 -13.12 -5.39
N VAL A 314 -27.82 -13.78 -4.54
CA VAL A 314 -28.72 -14.87 -4.95
C VAL A 314 -30.09 -14.30 -5.33
N SER A 315 -30.74 -14.86 -6.36
CA SER A 315 -32.08 -14.41 -6.76
C SER A 315 -33.13 -14.76 -5.69
N PRO A 316 -34.18 -13.95 -5.51
CA PRO A 316 -35.22 -14.20 -4.49
C PRO A 316 -35.88 -15.59 -4.54
N ASP A 317 -35.96 -16.21 -5.72
CA ASP A 317 -36.46 -17.59 -5.90
C ASP A 317 -35.47 -18.69 -5.50
N GLY A 318 -34.25 -18.33 -5.09
CA GLY A 318 -33.18 -19.26 -4.68
C GLY A 318 -32.61 -20.13 -5.80
N LYS A 319 -32.89 -19.81 -7.08
CA LYS A 319 -32.51 -20.65 -8.23
C LYS A 319 -31.29 -20.16 -9.00
N LYS A 320 -30.96 -18.87 -8.89
CA LYS A 320 -29.89 -18.22 -9.66
C LYS A 320 -29.01 -17.39 -8.73
N MET A 321 -27.82 -17.05 -9.20
CA MET A 321 -26.96 -16.07 -8.56
C MET A 321 -26.34 -15.16 -9.62
N ALA A 322 -26.07 -13.93 -9.24
CA ALA A 322 -25.24 -13.01 -9.99
C ALA A 322 -23.98 -12.76 -9.18
N PHE A 323 -22.83 -12.62 -9.82
CA PHE A 323 -21.57 -12.40 -9.13
C PHE A 323 -20.60 -11.57 -9.95
N VAL A 324 -19.66 -10.95 -9.25
CA VAL A 324 -18.62 -10.08 -9.80
C VAL A 324 -17.28 -10.78 -9.63
N SER A 325 -16.50 -10.86 -10.72
CA SER A 325 -15.13 -11.36 -10.70
C SER A 325 -14.27 -10.47 -11.59
N ARG A 326 -13.17 -9.93 -11.05
CA ARG A 326 -12.28 -8.96 -11.73
C ARG A 326 -13.06 -7.84 -12.44
N GLY A 327 -14.07 -7.28 -11.77
CA GLY A 327 -14.88 -6.18 -12.29
C GLY A 327 -15.90 -6.55 -13.37
N GLU A 328 -15.95 -7.81 -13.80
CA GLU A 328 -16.92 -8.29 -14.78
C GLU A 328 -18.12 -8.93 -14.08
N LEU A 329 -19.31 -8.79 -14.68
CA LEU A 329 -20.58 -9.29 -14.14
C LEU A 329 -20.96 -10.64 -14.78
N PHE A 330 -21.36 -11.59 -13.95
CA PHE A 330 -21.76 -12.94 -14.35
C PHE A 330 -23.11 -13.32 -13.74
N VAL A 331 -23.81 -14.23 -14.39
CA VAL A 331 -25.03 -14.88 -13.88
C VAL A 331 -24.87 -16.39 -14.00
N SER A 332 -25.32 -17.12 -12.98
CA SER A 332 -25.34 -18.58 -12.96
C SER A 332 -26.61 -19.13 -12.30
N ASP A 333 -26.86 -20.43 -12.46
CA ASP A 333 -27.74 -21.14 -11.52
C ASP A 333 -27.06 -21.23 -10.15
N VAL A 334 -27.83 -21.50 -9.11
CA VAL A 334 -27.34 -21.49 -7.73
C VAL A 334 -26.31 -22.59 -7.42
N ASP A 335 -26.19 -23.63 -8.26
CA ASP A 335 -25.16 -24.67 -8.14
C ASP A 335 -23.88 -24.35 -8.93
N GLY A 336 -23.84 -23.23 -9.67
CA GLY A 336 -22.65 -22.79 -10.42
C GLY A 336 -22.37 -23.58 -11.70
N LYS A 337 -23.36 -24.34 -12.21
CA LYS A 337 -23.19 -25.24 -13.38
C LYS A 337 -23.34 -24.53 -14.72
N PHE A 338 -24.13 -23.46 -14.77
CA PHE A 338 -24.52 -22.74 -15.98
C PHE A 338 -24.09 -21.28 -15.86
N VAL A 339 -22.81 -21.00 -16.00
CA VAL A 339 -22.27 -19.63 -15.88
C VAL A 339 -22.35 -18.90 -17.22
N ARG A 340 -22.72 -17.62 -17.18
CA ARG A 340 -22.68 -16.71 -18.32
C ARG A 340 -22.12 -15.35 -17.92
N GLN A 341 -21.10 -14.88 -18.65
CA GLN A 341 -20.63 -13.50 -18.58
C GLN A 341 -21.64 -12.54 -19.22
N MET A 342 -21.92 -11.41 -18.56
CA MET A 342 -22.76 -10.35 -19.10
C MET A 342 -21.93 -9.42 -20.00
N PRO A 343 -22.50 -8.89 -21.11
CA PRO A 343 -21.77 -7.94 -21.96
C PRO A 343 -21.32 -6.70 -21.19
N SER A 344 -20.04 -6.32 -21.31
CA SER A 344 -19.43 -5.16 -20.64
C SER A 344 -18.70 -4.24 -21.64
N GLN A 345 -18.35 -3.03 -21.20
CA GLN A 345 -17.58 -2.05 -21.99
C GLN A 345 -16.14 -1.87 -21.46
N GLY A 346 -15.69 -2.73 -20.54
CA GLY A 346 -14.35 -2.66 -19.92
C GLY A 346 -14.28 -1.89 -18.59
N GLU A 347 -15.37 -1.27 -18.17
CA GLU A 347 -15.52 -0.64 -16.85
C GLU A 347 -15.64 -1.66 -15.70
N ARG A 348 -15.41 -1.23 -14.47
CA ARG A 348 -15.44 -2.09 -13.27
C ARG A 348 -16.82 -2.09 -12.63
N VAL A 349 -17.43 -3.26 -12.52
CA VAL A 349 -18.54 -3.55 -11.60
C VAL A 349 -17.97 -3.89 -10.22
N SER A 350 -18.58 -3.42 -9.13
CA SER A 350 -18.13 -3.79 -7.77
C SER A 350 -19.21 -4.51 -6.95
N GLU A 351 -20.49 -4.19 -7.18
CA GLU A 351 -21.63 -4.73 -6.44
C GLU A 351 -22.77 -5.10 -7.40
N VAL A 352 -23.51 -6.17 -7.08
CA VAL A 352 -24.72 -6.58 -7.81
C VAL A 352 -25.79 -7.09 -6.85
N MET A 353 -27.06 -6.78 -7.15
CA MET A 353 -28.26 -7.19 -6.42
C MET A 353 -29.35 -7.66 -7.39
N TRP A 354 -30.17 -8.62 -6.98
CA TRP A 354 -31.36 -9.06 -7.74
C TRP A 354 -32.61 -8.31 -7.31
N LEU A 355 -33.44 -7.89 -8.28
CA LEU A 355 -34.79 -7.43 -7.99
C LEU A 355 -35.76 -8.58 -7.72
N LYS A 356 -36.90 -8.23 -7.12
CA LYS A 356 -37.98 -9.16 -6.73
C LYS A 356 -38.56 -10.00 -7.87
N ASP A 357 -38.39 -9.55 -9.11
CA ASP A 357 -38.89 -10.21 -10.32
C ASP A 357 -38.06 -11.44 -10.76
N ASN A 358 -36.92 -11.71 -10.11
CA ASN A 358 -35.96 -12.77 -10.45
C ASN A 358 -35.37 -12.66 -11.87
N LYS A 359 -35.47 -11.48 -12.49
CA LYS A 359 -35.08 -11.23 -13.89
C LYS A 359 -34.20 -10.00 -14.03
N THR A 360 -34.32 -9.03 -13.14
CA THR A 360 -33.60 -7.76 -13.25
C THR A 360 -32.50 -7.67 -12.21
N LEU A 361 -31.33 -7.18 -12.64
CA LEU A 361 -30.19 -6.86 -11.79
C LEU A 361 -30.08 -5.35 -11.62
N ILE A 362 -29.73 -4.92 -10.41
CA ILE A 362 -29.11 -3.62 -10.14
C ILE A 362 -27.64 -3.88 -9.82
N PHE A 363 -26.75 -3.08 -10.38
CA PHE A 363 -25.31 -3.19 -10.12
C PHE A 363 -24.67 -1.81 -10.22
N ASN A 364 -23.57 -1.58 -9.51
CA ASN A 364 -22.76 -0.39 -9.75
C ASN A 364 -21.68 -0.67 -10.79
N GLN A 365 -21.28 0.35 -11.54
CA GLN A 365 -20.20 0.28 -12.50
C GLN A 365 -19.47 1.62 -12.53
N THR A 366 -18.16 1.61 -12.79
CA THR A 366 -17.42 2.86 -13.00
C THR A 366 -17.90 3.61 -14.24
N LEU A 367 -18.01 4.92 -14.10
CA LEU A 367 -18.24 5.89 -15.16
C LEU A 367 -17.31 7.08 -14.90
N ASN A 368 -16.36 7.32 -15.82
CA ASN A 368 -15.32 8.34 -15.63
C ASN A 368 -14.55 8.19 -14.30
N GLY A 369 -14.45 6.95 -13.79
CA GLY A 369 -13.80 6.63 -12.52
C GLY A 369 -14.70 6.56 -11.29
N TYR A 370 -15.93 7.09 -11.34
CA TYR A 370 -16.88 7.05 -10.22
C TYR A 370 -17.88 5.90 -10.35
N LEU A 371 -18.15 5.20 -9.25
CA LEU A 371 -19.19 4.17 -9.20
C LEU A 371 -20.59 4.78 -9.31
N ASN A 372 -21.37 4.31 -10.29
CA ASN A 372 -22.75 4.71 -10.54
C ASN A 372 -23.66 3.51 -10.66
N TRP A 373 -24.95 3.65 -10.33
CA TRP A 373 -25.92 2.57 -10.39
C TRP A 373 -26.46 2.37 -11.81
N TYR A 374 -26.59 1.10 -12.21
CA TYR A 374 -27.14 0.65 -13.48
C TYR A 374 -28.13 -0.50 -13.23
N SER A 375 -28.98 -0.76 -14.21
CA SER A 375 -29.86 -1.92 -14.22
C SER A 375 -29.87 -2.62 -15.57
N ARG A 376 -30.11 -3.93 -15.56
CA ARG A 376 -30.26 -4.74 -16.77
C ARG A 376 -31.03 -6.04 -16.53
N SER A 377 -31.50 -6.68 -17.59
CA SER A 377 -31.99 -8.06 -17.53
C SER A 377 -30.83 -9.04 -17.28
N ALA A 378 -31.04 -9.99 -16.36
CA ALA A 378 -30.08 -11.02 -15.95
C ALA A 378 -29.85 -12.09 -17.03
N ASP A 379 -30.74 -12.21 -18.02
CA ASP A 379 -30.51 -13.07 -19.18
C ASP A 379 -29.60 -12.42 -20.23
N GLY A 380 -29.10 -11.21 -19.96
CA GLY A 380 -28.24 -10.44 -20.84
C GLY A 380 -28.93 -9.94 -22.11
N LYS A 381 -30.25 -10.10 -22.24
CA LYS A 381 -31.04 -9.56 -23.36
C LYS A 381 -31.59 -8.19 -22.98
N GLY A 382 -31.31 -7.18 -23.80
CA GLY A 382 -31.74 -5.80 -23.56
C GLY A 382 -30.59 -4.86 -23.19
N GLU A 383 -30.88 -3.56 -23.24
CA GLU A 383 -29.91 -2.50 -22.99
C GLU A 383 -29.65 -2.30 -21.49
N VAL A 384 -28.43 -1.84 -21.18
CA VAL A 384 -28.07 -1.42 -19.82
C VAL A 384 -28.68 -0.04 -19.58
N LYS A 385 -29.49 0.11 -18.53
CA LYS A 385 -30.09 1.39 -18.14
C LYS A 385 -29.30 2.01 -17.00
N GLN A 386 -28.72 3.18 -17.25
CA GLN A 386 -28.07 3.99 -16.22
C GLN A 386 -29.09 4.64 -15.28
N LEU A 387 -28.84 4.57 -13.98
CA LEU A 387 -29.73 5.08 -12.94
C LEU A 387 -29.20 6.35 -12.26
N THR A 388 -27.87 6.48 -12.14
CA THR A 388 -27.19 7.68 -11.58
C THR A 388 -26.07 8.14 -12.50
N GLN A 389 -25.70 9.42 -12.44
CA GLN A 389 -24.61 10.03 -13.23
C GLN A 389 -23.74 10.95 -12.36
N ASP A 390 -23.50 10.54 -11.13
CA ASP A 390 -22.86 11.38 -10.14
C ASP A 390 -21.33 11.36 -10.30
N ASN A 391 -20.68 12.50 -10.07
CA ASN A 391 -19.22 12.61 -9.91
C ASN A 391 -18.83 12.33 -8.46
N ARG A 392 -19.26 11.18 -7.94
CA ARG A 392 -18.96 10.66 -6.60
C ARG A 392 -19.33 9.18 -6.55
N ASN A 393 -18.71 8.41 -5.67
CA ASN A 393 -18.95 6.98 -5.62
C ASN A 393 -20.29 6.63 -4.95
N ASN A 394 -21.14 5.89 -5.68
CA ASN A 394 -22.37 5.26 -5.20
C ASN A 394 -22.11 3.77 -4.88
N ARG A 395 -22.19 3.40 -3.59
CA ARG A 395 -21.79 2.06 -3.09
C ARG A 395 -22.59 1.60 -1.87
N ASP A 396 -22.32 0.39 -1.41
CA ASP A 396 -22.85 -0.19 -0.16
C ASP A 396 -24.39 -0.24 -0.14
N ILE A 397 -24.98 -0.82 -1.18
CA ILE A 397 -26.44 -0.91 -1.29
C ILE A 397 -27.05 -2.05 -0.47
N SER A 398 -28.12 -1.76 0.26
CA SER A 398 -28.94 -2.76 0.96
C SER A 398 -30.41 -2.62 0.61
N PHE A 399 -31.16 -3.72 0.61
CA PHE A 399 -32.60 -3.74 0.34
C PHE A 399 -33.39 -3.95 1.63
N ASN A 400 -34.60 -3.41 1.70
CA ASN A 400 -35.54 -3.75 2.77
C ASN A 400 -36.10 -5.18 2.57
N LYS A 401 -36.66 -5.77 3.64
CA LYS A 401 -37.18 -7.15 3.64
C LYS A 401 -38.15 -7.47 2.48
N ASP A 402 -38.96 -6.50 2.07
CA ASP A 402 -39.97 -6.69 1.01
C ASP A 402 -39.42 -6.52 -0.41
N ASN A 403 -38.14 -6.15 -0.57
CA ASN A 403 -37.48 -5.78 -1.82
C ASN A 403 -38.22 -4.68 -2.58
N THR A 404 -38.67 -3.64 -1.88
CA THR A 404 -39.37 -2.47 -2.44
C THR A 404 -38.55 -1.18 -2.38
N LYS A 405 -37.58 -1.09 -1.48
CA LYS A 405 -36.69 0.06 -1.30
C LYS A 405 -35.25 -0.40 -1.12
N ALA A 406 -34.32 0.44 -1.51
CA ALA A 406 -32.90 0.28 -1.22
C ALA A 406 -32.32 1.51 -0.54
N ALA A 407 -31.31 1.32 0.31
CA ALA A 407 -30.51 2.37 0.91
C ALA A 407 -29.04 2.17 0.51
N TYR A 408 -28.33 3.25 0.21
CA TYR A 408 -26.91 3.19 -0.20
C TYR A 408 -26.20 4.50 0.15
N LEU A 409 -24.87 4.51 0.02
CA LEU A 409 -24.04 5.67 0.29
C LEU A 409 -23.61 6.36 -1.01
N SER A 410 -23.63 7.69 -1.02
CA SER A 410 -23.18 8.53 -2.14
C SER A 410 -22.18 9.57 -1.67
N GLY A 411 -20.98 9.58 -2.25
CA GLY A 411 -19.93 10.49 -1.81
C GLY A 411 -19.45 10.24 -0.37
N ARG A 412 -18.75 11.23 0.18
CA ARG A 412 -18.34 11.25 1.59
C ARG A 412 -19.43 11.72 2.57
N ASP A 413 -20.61 12.12 2.06
CA ASP A 413 -21.56 12.93 2.82
C ASP A 413 -23.05 12.55 2.75
N GLU A 414 -23.46 11.51 2.00
CA GLU A 414 -24.90 11.21 1.83
C GLU A 414 -25.28 9.75 2.04
N VAL A 415 -26.41 9.56 2.74
CA VAL A 415 -27.22 8.33 2.70
C VAL A 415 -28.41 8.58 1.78
N ARG A 416 -28.60 7.69 0.80
CA ARG A 416 -29.65 7.80 -0.21
C ARG A 416 -30.61 6.63 -0.14
N LEU A 417 -31.87 6.92 -0.47
CA LEU A 417 -32.94 5.95 -0.64
C LEU A 417 -33.25 5.79 -2.13
N MET A 418 -33.56 4.58 -2.58
CA MET A 418 -34.03 4.28 -3.93
C MET A 418 -35.35 3.50 -3.86
N ASP A 419 -36.36 3.96 -4.58
CA ASP A 419 -37.58 3.20 -4.81
C ASP A 419 -37.33 2.16 -5.91
N LEU A 420 -37.47 0.87 -5.62
CA LEU A 420 -37.04 -0.21 -6.52
C LEU A 420 -38.03 -0.45 -7.68
N ALA A 421 -39.25 0.09 -7.61
CA ALA A 421 -40.21 0.00 -8.70
C ALA A 421 -39.94 1.05 -9.78
N SER A 422 -39.71 2.30 -9.37
CA SER A 422 -39.42 3.42 -10.28
C SER A 422 -37.93 3.59 -10.58
N LEU A 423 -37.05 3.01 -9.77
CA LEU A 423 -35.60 3.16 -9.78
C LEU A 423 -35.13 4.62 -9.58
N LYS A 424 -35.96 5.44 -8.94
CA LYS A 424 -35.60 6.82 -8.58
C LYS A 424 -34.94 6.85 -7.21
N SER A 425 -33.93 7.71 -7.07
CA SER A 425 -33.19 7.88 -5.82
C SER A 425 -33.29 9.31 -5.27
N GLU A 426 -33.30 9.44 -3.95
CA GLU A 426 -33.27 10.71 -3.22
C GLU A 426 -32.34 10.63 -2.00
N THR A 427 -31.77 11.77 -1.60
CA THR A 427 -30.96 11.89 -0.38
C THR A 427 -31.88 11.99 0.84
N ILE A 428 -31.67 11.11 1.83
CA ILE A 428 -32.45 11.09 3.08
C ILE A 428 -31.67 11.63 4.26
N VAL A 429 -30.33 11.53 4.23
CA VAL A 429 -29.43 12.09 5.24
C VAL A 429 -28.22 12.71 4.56
N LYS A 430 -27.80 13.89 5.04
CA LYS A 430 -26.52 14.52 4.73
C LYS A 430 -25.74 14.72 6.04
N ASP A 431 -24.62 14.03 6.18
CA ASP A 431 -23.80 14.01 7.41
C ASP A 431 -22.34 13.63 7.06
N GLU A 432 -21.45 13.59 8.03
CA GLU A 432 -20.05 13.19 7.85
C GLU A 432 -19.93 11.65 7.82
N ILE A 433 -20.08 11.04 6.64
CA ILE A 433 -20.07 9.57 6.49
C ILE A 433 -18.66 9.03 6.23
N TRP A 434 -17.83 9.80 5.52
CA TRP A 434 -16.54 9.40 4.93
C TRP A 434 -16.65 8.28 3.89
N ALA A 435 -15.86 8.32 2.81
CA ALA A 435 -16.13 7.52 1.61
C ALA A 435 -16.10 5.99 1.79
N PHE A 436 -14.99 5.36 2.16
CA PHE A 436 -14.93 3.89 2.31
C PHE A 436 -14.63 3.44 3.74
N GLN A 437 -14.78 4.35 4.70
CA GLN A 437 -14.52 4.11 6.13
C GLN A 437 -15.80 4.24 6.95
N ASN A 438 -16.84 3.57 6.48
CA ASN A 438 -18.18 3.61 7.03
C ASN A 438 -18.74 2.19 7.14
N SER A 439 -19.94 2.11 7.69
CA SER A 439 -20.75 0.90 7.65
C SER A 439 -21.85 1.04 6.60
N SER A 440 -22.15 -0.05 5.90
CA SER A 440 -23.25 -0.08 4.93
C SER A 440 -24.58 0.27 5.61
N PRO A 441 -25.42 1.15 5.03
CA PRO A 441 -26.71 1.49 5.59
C PRO A 441 -27.66 0.29 5.49
N THR A 442 -28.46 0.00 6.52
CA THR A 442 -29.36 -1.17 6.54
C THR A 442 -30.76 -0.83 7.08
N PHE A 443 -31.78 -1.53 6.59
CA PHE A 443 -33.15 -1.32 7.07
C PHE A 443 -33.44 -2.09 8.36
N SER A 444 -34.28 -1.52 9.21
CA SER A 444 -34.90 -2.26 10.31
C SER A 444 -35.74 -3.44 9.78
N PRO A 445 -35.93 -4.52 10.56
CA PRO A 445 -36.73 -5.68 10.13
C PRO A 445 -38.18 -5.36 9.77
N ASP A 446 -38.75 -4.28 10.31
CA ASP A 446 -40.09 -3.77 9.99
C ASP A 446 -40.11 -2.71 8.87
N GLY A 447 -38.94 -2.36 8.32
CA GLY A 447 -38.77 -1.46 7.18
C GLY A 447 -39.02 0.02 7.47
N LYS A 448 -39.11 0.44 8.74
CA LYS A 448 -39.37 1.84 9.13
C LYS A 448 -38.14 2.70 9.32
N TYR A 449 -37.00 2.10 9.67
CA TYR A 449 -35.76 2.83 9.97
C TYR A 449 -34.64 2.42 9.01
N VAL A 450 -33.72 3.34 8.75
CA VAL A 450 -32.42 3.10 8.10
C VAL A 450 -31.33 3.35 9.14
N LEU A 451 -30.57 2.31 9.47
CA LEU A 451 -29.39 2.33 10.34
C LEU A 451 -28.15 2.69 9.52
N PHE A 452 -27.30 3.56 10.04
CA PHE A 452 -26.05 3.98 9.40
C PHE A 452 -25.06 4.49 10.46
N THR A 453 -23.82 4.78 10.04
CA THR A 453 -22.80 5.41 10.88
C THR A 453 -22.40 6.78 10.35
N ALA A 454 -22.11 7.72 11.25
CA ALA A 454 -21.49 8.99 10.90
C ALA A 454 -20.37 9.32 11.90
N MET A 455 -19.44 10.18 11.51
CA MET A 455 -18.24 10.49 12.26
C MET A 455 -18.47 11.63 13.25
N ARG A 456 -17.95 11.49 14.47
CA ARG A 456 -17.89 12.52 15.51
C ARG A 456 -16.51 12.45 16.14
N ASN A 457 -15.71 13.52 16.04
CA ASN A 457 -14.33 13.54 16.55
C ASN A 457 -13.49 12.35 16.08
N PHE A 458 -13.55 12.00 14.79
CA PHE A 458 -12.85 10.86 14.17
C PHE A 458 -13.33 9.48 14.64
N GLU A 459 -14.42 9.40 15.39
CA GLU A 459 -15.01 8.15 15.88
C GLU A 459 -16.39 7.91 15.26
N GLN A 460 -16.71 6.66 14.96
CA GLN A 460 -18.03 6.30 14.42
C GLN A 460 -19.09 6.28 15.52
N ASP A 461 -20.20 6.96 15.26
CA ASP A 461 -21.44 6.84 16.02
C ASP A 461 -22.51 6.12 15.21
N ILE A 462 -23.43 5.44 15.91
CA ILE A 462 -24.54 4.70 15.31
C ILE A 462 -25.78 5.59 15.27
N PHE A 463 -26.38 5.71 14.09
CA PHE A 463 -27.57 6.51 13.85
C PHE A 463 -28.71 5.69 13.23
N VAL A 464 -29.94 6.12 13.48
CA VAL A 464 -31.11 5.65 12.74
C VAL A 464 -31.87 6.83 12.14
N TYR A 465 -32.32 6.67 10.90
CA TYR A 465 -33.22 7.58 10.21
C TYR A 465 -34.62 6.95 10.11
N ASN A 466 -35.63 7.64 10.62
CA ASN A 466 -37.02 7.20 10.53
C ASN A 466 -37.65 7.69 9.22
N LEU A 467 -38.08 6.76 8.38
CA LEU A 467 -38.62 7.04 7.04
C LEU A 467 -39.99 7.74 7.06
N ALA A 468 -40.75 7.61 8.15
CA ALA A 468 -42.10 8.16 8.25
C ALA A 468 -42.10 9.63 8.69
N ASP A 469 -41.34 9.97 9.73
CA ASP A 469 -41.27 11.33 10.27
C ASP A 469 -40.06 12.14 9.76
N LYS A 470 -39.15 11.48 9.01
CA LYS A 470 -37.94 12.06 8.42
C LYS A 470 -36.93 12.59 9.44
N LYS A 471 -36.83 11.96 10.62
CA LYS A 471 -35.90 12.35 11.68
C LYS A 471 -34.74 11.37 11.83
N THR A 472 -33.56 11.92 12.10
CA THR A 472 -32.34 11.19 12.46
C THR A 472 -32.16 11.19 13.98
N LEU A 473 -31.77 10.05 14.55
CA LEU A 473 -31.45 9.87 15.96
C LEU A 473 -30.03 9.29 16.10
N ASN A 474 -29.18 9.91 16.94
CA ASN A 474 -27.89 9.34 17.37
C ASN A 474 -28.14 8.39 18.55
N LEU A 475 -27.69 7.14 18.45
CA LEU A 475 -27.94 6.10 19.46
C LEU A 475 -26.78 5.93 20.45
N THR A 476 -25.55 6.31 20.09
CA THR A 476 -24.35 6.05 20.90
C THR A 476 -23.76 7.32 21.51
N ASN A 477 -23.49 8.32 20.68
CA ASN A 477 -22.85 9.58 21.09
C ASN A 477 -21.64 9.37 22.02
N THR A 478 -20.70 8.53 21.59
CA THR A 478 -19.53 8.12 22.38
C THR A 478 -18.23 8.76 21.85
N GLY A 479 -17.27 9.00 22.74
CA GLY A 479 -15.92 9.46 22.34
C GLY A 479 -15.01 8.34 21.81
N VAL A 480 -15.60 7.23 21.36
CA VAL A 480 -14.95 6.03 20.83
C VAL A 480 -15.85 5.45 19.75
N SER A 481 -15.25 4.75 18.78
CA SER A 481 -15.99 4.20 17.64
C SER A 481 -16.90 3.04 18.04
N GLU A 482 -18.15 3.15 17.61
CA GLU A 482 -19.19 2.13 17.70
C GLU A 482 -19.57 1.73 16.25
N ALA A 483 -18.92 0.69 15.72
CA ALA A 483 -18.85 0.42 14.27
C ALA A 483 -19.56 -0.87 13.85
N SER A 484 -19.80 -1.00 12.53
CA SER A 484 -20.44 -2.15 11.87
C SER A 484 -21.78 -2.55 12.53
N PRO A 485 -22.74 -1.62 12.67
CA PRO A 485 -23.97 -1.90 13.38
C PRO A 485 -24.92 -2.78 12.55
N ALA A 486 -25.61 -3.71 13.20
CA ALA A 486 -26.53 -4.65 12.56
C ALA A 486 -27.77 -4.90 13.40
N TRP A 487 -28.94 -4.91 12.75
CA TRP A 487 -30.22 -5.21 13.40
C TRP A 487 -30.31 -6.68 13.81
N SER A 488 -30.89 -6.94 14.98
CA SER A 488 -31.38 -8.28 15.28
C SER A 488 -32.60 -8.62 14.42
N PRO A 489 -32.78 -9.88 13.97
CA PRO A 489 -33.90 -10.27 13.12
C PRO A 489 -35.28 -10.04 13.76
N ASP A 490 -35.35 -10.04 15.09
CA ASP A 490 -36.56 -9.78 15.89
C ASP A 490 -36.80 -8.29 16.15
N GLY A 491 -35.92 -7.40 15.70
CA GLY A 491 -36.06 -5.95 15.83
C GLY A 491 -35.85 -5.40 17.23
N LYS A 492 -35.34 -6.20 18.17
CA LYS A 492 -35.15 -5.81 19.58
C LYS A 492 -33.79 -5.21 19.90
N TYR A 493 -32.76 -5.52 19.10
CA TYR A 493 -31.39 -5.16 19.41
C TYR A 493 -30.65 -4.59 18.19
N ILE A 494 -29.65 -3.76 18.46
CA ILE A 494 -28.58 -3.42 17.51
C ILE A 494 -27.28 -4.02 18.03
N TYR A 495 -26.61 -4.82 17.20
CA TYR A 495 -25.29 -5.36 17.48
C TYR A 495 -24.22 -4.51 16.82
N PHE A 496 -23.05 -4.36 17.43
CA PHE A 496 -21.96 -3.55 16.90
C PHE A 496 -20.62 -3.96 17.51
N SER A 497 -19.53 -3.46 16.93
CA SER A 497 -18.15 -3.70 17.34
C SER A 497 -17.57 -2.45 18.00
N SER A 498 -16.85 -2.60 19.11
CA SER A 498 -16.35 -1.45 19.86
C SER A 498 -15.18 -1.76 20.78
N ASN A 499 -14.25 -0.82 20.92
CA ASN A 499 -13.42 -0.70 22.11
C ASN A 499 -13.96 0.44 22.98
N ARG A 500 -14.85 0.11 23.90
CA ARG A 500 -15.61 1.10 24.69
C ARG A 500 -14.77 1.96 25.65
N ILE A 501 -13.45 1.75 25.71
CA ILE A 501 -12.53 2.47 26.62
C ILE A 501 -11.34 3.13 25.91
N LYS A 502 -11.19 2.96 24.59
CA LYS A 502 -10.07 3.54 23.83
C LYS A 502 -10.57 4.03 22.46
N PRO A 503 -10.25 5.28 22.06
CA PRO A 503 -10.49 5.78 20.71
C PRO A 503 -9.88 4.85 19.65
N ALA A 504 -10.53 4.75 18.49
CA ALA A 504 -10.00 3.99 17.37
C ALA A 504 -8.93 4.78 16.64
N TYR A 505 -9.08 6.10 16.49
CA TYR A 505 -8.05 6.90 15.83
C TYR A 505 -6.90 7.22 16.81
N PRO A 506 -5.61 7.17 16.39
CA PRO A 506 -5.11 6.86 15.05
C PRO A 506 -4.78 5.36 14.83
N THR A 507 -4.94 4.50 15.84
CA THR A 507 -4.42 3.11 15.81
C THR A 507 -5.29 2.11 15.04
N GLY A 508 -6.52 2.48 14.72
CA GLY A 508 -7.62 1.55 14.48
C GLY A 508 -8.21 0.99 15.77
N MET A 509 -9.34 0.29 15.64
CA MET A 509 -10.09 -0.29 16.76
C MET A 509 -9.47 -1.62 17.24
N GLU A 510 -8.39 -1.54 18.01
CA GLU A 510 -7.73 -2.69 18.65
C GLU A 510 -8.54 -3.23 19.83
N ASN A 511 -8.44 -4.53 20.14
CA ASN A 511 -9.13 -5.20 21.25
C ASN A 511 -10.66 -4.94 21.32
N ALA A 512 -11.27 -4.66 20.16
CA ALA A 512 -12.70 -4.51 20.01
C ALA A 512 -13.45 -5.77 20.45
N SER A 513 -14.60 -5.59 21.09
CA SER A 513 -15.54 -6.66 21.41
C SER A 513 -16.87 -6.41 20.72
N LEU A 514 -17.67 -7.47 20.58
CA LEU A 514 -19.05 -7.35 20.13
C LEU A 514 -20.00 -7.05 21.28
N TYR A 515 -20.87 -6.07 21.05
CA TYR A 515 -21.91 -5.65 21.96
C TYR A 515 -23.28 -5.76 21.29
N ARG A 516 -24.33 -5.86 22.12
CA ARG A 516 -25.72 -5.62 21.72
C ARG A 516 -26.31 -4.51 22.57
N MET A 517 -27.10 -3.64 21.95
CA MET A 517 -27.89 -2.58 22.58
C MET A 517 -29.37 -2.96 22.48
N ALA A 518 -30.06 -3.08 23.62
CA ALA A 518 -31.50 -3.32 23.64
C ALA A 518 -32.27 -2.02 23.38
N LEU A 519 -33.20 -2.04 22.42
CA LEU A 519 -33.95 -0.85 21.99
C LEU A 519 -35.11 -0.49 22.93
N GLU A 520 -35.56 -1.44 23.75
CA GLU A 520 -36.50 -1.28 24.85
C GLU A 520 -36.03 -2.10 26.07
N ASN A 521 -36.74 -1.97 27.19
CA ASN A 521 -36.58 -2.87 28.32
C ASN A 521 -37.36 -4.17 28.06
N TYR A 522 -36.66 -5.19 27.57
CA TYR A 522 -37.21 -6.53 27.39
C TYR A 522 -36.89 -7.42 28.60
N ASP A 523 -37.87 -8.22 29.02
CA ASP A 523 -37.59 -9.38 29.88
C ASP A 523 -37.33 -10.61 29.00
N GLU A 524 -36.63 -11.59 29.56
CA GLU A 524 -36.49 -12.90 28.94
C GLU A 524 -37.84 -13.62 28.90
N PRO A 525 -38.11 -14.44 27.87
CA PRO A 525 -39.31 -15.26 27.85
C PRO A 525 -39.43 -16.08 29.14
N TYR A 526 -40.60 -16.09 29.77
CA TYR A 526 -40.81 -16.89 30.98
C TYR A 526 -41.07 -18.36 30.63
N ARG A 527 -40.43 -19.28 31.37
CA ARG A 527 -40.66 -20.73 31.22
C ARG A 527 -42.13 -21.09 31.44
N ILE A 528 -42.79 -20.43 32.40
CA ILE A 528 -44.21 -20.66 32.69
C ILE A 528 -45.11 -20.26 31.52
N SER A 529 -44.84 -19.13 30.86
CA SER A 529 -45.62 -18.70 29.69
C SER A 529 -45.47 -19.67 28.52
N LYS A 530 -44.25 -20.18 28.28
CA LYS A 530 -44.02 -21.23 27.26
C LYS A 530 -44.67 -22.56 27.64
N PHE A 531 -44.69 -22.89 28.94
CA PHE A 531 -45.41 -24.05 29.43
C PHE A 531 -46.92 -23.93 29.17
N ASP A 532 -47.52 -22.80 29.54
CA ASP A 532 -48.95 -22.54 29.33
C ASP A 532 -49.32 -22.51 27.83
N GLU A 533 -48.43 -22.01 26.96
CA GLU A 533 -48.61 -22.08 25.50
C GLU A 533 -48.76 -23.51 24.98
N MET A 534 -48.14 -24.52 25.61
CA MET A 534 -48.28 -25.93 25.20
C MET A 534 -49.68 -26.50 25.46
N PHE A 535 -50.49 -25.86 26.30
CA PHE A 535 -51.86 -26.29 26.65
C PHE A 535 -52.95 -25.42 26.03
N LYS A 536 -52.58 -24.43 25.20
CA LYS A 536 -53.55 -23.72 24.37
C LYS A 536 -54.00 -24.67 23.26
N GLU A 537 -55.26 -25.09 23.27
CA GLU A 537 -55.84 -25.85 22.15
C GLU A 537 -55.72 -24.99 20.88
N SER A 538 -55.07 -25.54 19.84
CA SER A 538 -55.08 -24.93 18.52
C SER A 538 -56.53 -24.91 18.03
N ASP A 539 -57.14 -23.73 17.91
CA ASP A 539 -58.45 -23.56 17.28
C ASP A 539 -58.38 -24.05 15.83
N LYS A 540 -58.62 -25.35 15.63
CA LYS A 540 -59.07 -25.89 14.36
C LYS A 540 -60.47 -25.36 14.16
N GLU A 541 -60.63 -24.44 13.21
CA GLU A 541 -61.92 -24.02 12.68
C GLU A 541 -62.87 -25.22 12.50
N THR A 542 -63.83 -25.35 13.41
CA THR A 542 -65.04 -26.14 13.19
C THR A 542 -65.93 -25.38 12.21
N VAL A 543 -65.80 -25.71 10.92
CA VAL A 543 -66.82 -25.39 9.92
C VAL A 543 -68.07 -26.20 10.24
N LYS A 544 -69.10 -25.53 10.80
CA LYS A 544 -70.47 -26.04 10.85
C LYS A 544 -70.99 -26.15 9.42
N LYS A 545 -71.35 -27.37 9.01
CA LYS A 545 -72.11 -27.63 7.78
C LYS A 545 -73.51 -28.05 8.19
N ASP A 546 -74.47 -27.16 7.96
CA ASP A 546 -75.89 -27.47 8.13
C ASP A 546 -76.44 -28.20 6.91
N SER A 547 -77.44 -29.01 7.20
CA SER A 547 -78.01 -30.10 6.41
C SER A 547 -78.91 -29.67 5.24
N THR A 548 -78.94 -30.46 4.15
CA THR A 548 -80.17 -31.04 3.53
C THR A 548 -79.87 -31.80 2.21
N THR A 549 -80.28 -33.10 2.19
CA THR A 549 -80.91 -33.92 1.10
C THR A 549 -80.48 -33.73 -0.39
N THR A 550 -80.26 -34.72 -1.26
CA THR A 550 -80.75 -36.12 -1.40
C THR A 550 -79.99 -36.86 -2.54
N LYS A 551 -79.71 -38.16 -2.33
CA LYS A 551 -79.73 -39.34 -3.24
C LYS A 551 -79.10 -39.39 -4.66
N ASN A 552 -78.45 -40.57 -4.88
CA ASN A 552 -78.22 -41.36 -6.11
C ASN A 552 -77.15 -40.83 -7.09
N ASP A 553 -76.30 -41.62 -7.76
CA ASP A 553 -76.06 -43.07 -7.86
C ASP A 553 -74.64 -43.29 -8.45
N LYS A 554 -74.18 -44.54 -8.41
CA LYS A 554 -72.94 -45.19 -8.96
C LYS A 554 -72.30 -44.50 -10.20
N ASN A 555 -70.98 -44.51 -10.47
CA ASN A 555 -70.11 -45.67 -10.71
C ASN A 555 -68.67 -45.25 -11.12
N SER A 556 -67.71 -46.12 -10.81
CA SER A 556 -66.42 -46.45 -11.47
C SER A 556 -65.29 -45.42 -11.70
N LYS A 557 -64.25 -45.56 -10.85
CA LYS A 557 -62.85 -45.98 -11.11
C LYS A 557 -61.85 -45.13 -11.94
N ASP A 558 -60.67 -45.05 -11.30
CA ASP A 558 -59.28 -44.94 -11.78
C ASP A 558 -58.69 -43.58 -12.20
N LYS A 559 -57.87 -43.01 -11.29
CA LYS A 559 -56.40 -42.96 -11.46
C LYS A 559 -55.66 -42.42 -10.22
N LYS A 560 -54.56 -43.11 -9.88
CA LYS A 560 -53.57 -42.81 -8.82
C LYS A 560 -53.07 -41.35 -8.89
N ALA A 561 -53.18 -40.62 -7.79
CA ALA A 561 -52.42 -39.41 -7.51
C ALA A 561 -51.47 -39.67 -6.33
N LYS A 562 -50.22 -39.20 -6.48
CA LYS A 562 -49.17 -39.14 -5.45
C LYS A 562 -49.60 -38.26 -4.26
N PRO A 563 -49.04 -38.42 -3.05
CA PRO A 563 -49.39 -37.59 -1.90
C PRO A 563 -48.94 -36.16 -2.17
N ALA A 564 -49.87 -35.20 -2.09
CA ALA A 564 -49.54 -33.80 -1.99
C ALA A 564 -49.02 -33.54 -0.56
N GLU A 565 -47.76 -33.16 -0.45
CA GLU A 565 -47.22 -32.53 0.75
C GLU A 565 -48.02 -31.26 1.04
N LYS A 566 -48.60 -31.21 2.23
CA LYS A 566 -49.23 -30.00 2.76
C LYS A 566 -48.11 -29.01 3.07
N GLU A 567 -48.07 -27.89 2.35
CA GLU A 567 -47.36 -26.69 2.79
C GLU A 567 -47.97 -26.23 4.13
N GLU A 568 -47.18 -26.34 5.20
CA GLU A 568 -47.42 -25.62 6.44
C GLU A 568 -47.23 -24.12 6.18
N LYS A 569 -48.31 -23.35 6.28
CA LYS A 569 -48.23 -21.89 6.35
C LYS A 569 -47.49 -21.50 7.63
N LYS A 570 -46.32 -20.87 7.49
CA LYS A 570 -45.62 -20.17 8.58
C LYS A 570 -46.51 -19.02 9.09
N ASP A 571 -46.83 -19.06 10.38
CA ASP A 571 -47.34 -17.92 11.13
C ASP A 571 -46.24 -16.84 11.23
N ASP A 572 -46.25 -15.87 10.32
CA ASP A 572 -45.36 -14.70 10.41
C ASP A 572 -45.90 -13.72 11.47
N LYS A 573 -45.43 -13.87 12.72
CA LYS A 573 -45.57 -12.80 13.73
C LYS A 573 -44.91 -11.53 13.18
N LYS A 574 -45.71 -10.48 12.99
CA LYS A 574 -45.24 -9.18 12.46
C LYS A 574 -44.22 -8.55 13.43
N VAL A 575 -42.96 -8.45 13.01
CA VAL A 575 -41.90 -7.76 13.77
C VAL A 575 -42.22 -6.27 13.84
N LEU A 576 -42.10 -5.68 15.03
CA LEU A 576 -42.31 -4.25 15.28
C LEU A 576 -41.08 -3.70 15.98
N VAL A 577 -40.47 -2.66 15.40
CA VAL A 577 -39.36 -1.95 16.04
C VAL A 577 -39.90 -0.78 16.84
N SER A 578 -39.46 -0.68 18.09
CA SER A 578 -39.67 0.44 19.00
C SER A 578 -38.33 0.81 19.61
N ILE A 579 -38.06 2.11 19.75
CA ILE A 579 -36.80 2.64 20.28
C ILE A 579 -37.13 3.61 21.41
N ASP A 580 -36.94 3.19 22.65
CA ASP A 580 -36.84 4.09 23.78
C ASP A 580 -35.42 4.65 23.79
N VAL A 581 -35.26 5.96 23.63
CA VAL A 581 -33.93 6.60 23.63
C VAL A 581 -33.37 6.83 25.04
N LYS A 582 -34.21 6.74 26.08
CA LYS A 582 -33.80 7.00 27.46
C LYS A 582 -32.98 5.82 27.99
N GLY A 583 -31.75 6.08 28.44
CA GLY A 583 -30.89 5.03 29.02
C GLY A 583 -30.48 3.94 28.03
N LEU A 584 -30.30 4.25 26.74
CA LEU A 584 -29.79 3.29 25.75
C LEU A 584 -28.41 2.75 26.15
N SER A 585 -27.53 3.63 26.65
CA SER A 585 -26.17 3.26 27.08
C SER A 585 -26.15 2.25 28.22
N ASP A 586 -27.15 2.28 29.11
CA ASP A 586 -27.29 1.34 30.23
C ASP A 586 -27.73 -0.06 29.77
N ARG A 587 -28.25 -0.16 28.54
CA ARG A 587 -28.76 -1.38 27.90
C ARG A 587 -27.77 -2.03 26.93
N ILE A 588 -26.51 -1.61 26.97
CA ILE A 588 -25.42 -2.19 26.17
C ILE A 588 -24.79 -3.35 26.94
N THR A 589 -24.75 -4.54 26.32
CA THR A 589 -24.13 -5.74 26.90
C THR A 589 -23.14 -6.36 25.94
N GLN A 590 -21.96 -6.74 26.43
CA GLN A 590 -21.00 -7.53 25.64
C GLN A 590 -21.57 -8.93 25.42
N VAL A 591 -21.50 -9.42 24.20
CA VAL A 591 -22.01 -10.75 23.81
C VAL A 591 -20.91 -11.73 23.41
N SER A 592 -19.74 -11.20 23.09
CA SER A 592 -18.58 -11.94 22.62
C SER A 592 -17.75 -12.54 23.76
N PRO A 593 -16.92 -13.57 23.48
CA PRO A 593 -15.84 -13.98 24.38
C PRO A 593 -14.91 -12.82 24.74
N GLN A 594 -14.17 -12.96 25.85
CA GLN A 594 -13.13 -12.01 26.25
C GLN A 594 -11.83 -12.26 25.46
N GLY A 595 -11.08 -11.19 25.22
CA GLY A 595 -9.77 -11.25 24.56
C GLY A 595 -9.81 -11.16 23.03
N GLY A 596 -8.66 -10.77 22.46
CA GLY A 596 -8.53 -10.50 21.02
C GLY A 596 -9.37 -9.32 20.55
N THR A 597 -9.38 -9.15 19.24
CA THR A 597 -10.13 -8.12 18.52
C THR A 597 -11.24 -8.79 17.70
N GLN A 598 -12.43 -8.19 17.67
CA GLN A 598 -13.65 -8.80 17.14
C GLN A 598 -14.50 -7.78 16.40
N TYR A 599 -14.95 -8.11 15.18
CA TYR A 599 -15.69 -7.17 14.34
C TYR A 599 -16.72 -7.81 13.41
N ASN A 600 -17.50 -6.92 12.77
CA ASN A 600 -18.42 -7.20 11.67
C ASN A 600 -19.48 -8.25 12.01
N PRO A 601 -20.34 -7.97 13.02
CA PRO A 601 -21.43 -8.87 13.36
C PRO A 601 -22.44 -8.96 12.20
N LEU A 602 -22.75 -10.18 11.77
CA LEU A 602 -23.81 -10.49 10.80
C LEU A 602 -24.86 -11.38 11.45
N LEU A 603 -26.14 -11.03 11.33
CA LEU A 603 -27.22 -11.66 12.11
C LEU A 603 -28.23 -12.40 11.25
N PHE A 604 -28.60 -13.61 11.68
CA PHE A 604 -29.61 -14.44 11.03
C PHE A 604 -30.47 -15.13 12.08
N ALA A 605 -31.74 -15.40 11.74
CA ALA A 605 -32.63 -16.19 12.59
C ALA A 605 -33.03 -17.50 11.90
N LYS A 606 -33.18 -18.57 12.69
CA LYS A 606 -33.78 -19.84 12.26
C LYS A 606 -34.55 -20.47 13.41
N GLY A 607 -35.88 -20.54 13.26
CA GLY A 607 -36.77 -20.89 14.37
C GLY A 607 -36.63 -19.86 15.50
N ASP A 608 -36.51 -20.34 16.74
CA ASP A 608 -36.31 -19.49 17.92
C ASP A 608 -34.82 -19.10 18.15
N LYS A 609 -33.91 -19.50 17.25
CA LYS A 609 -32.46 -19.23 17.40
C LYS A 609 -32.02 -18.00 16.62
N THR A 610 -31.15 -17.19 17.24
CA THR A 610 -30.43 -16.10 16.57
C THR A 610 -28.95 -16.46 16.46
N TYR A 611 -28.38 -16.33 15.26
CA TYR A 611 -26.98 -16.58 14.97
C TYR A 611 -26.27 -15.25 14.70
N VAL A 612 -25.12 -15.03 15.34
CA VAL A 612 -24.25 -13.86 15.14
C VAL A 612 -22.91 -14.33 14.61
N PHE A 613 -22.63 -14.09 13.33
CA PHE A 613 -21.33 -14.38 12.70
C PHE A 613 -20.41 -13.19 12.84
N TYR A 614 -19.12 -13.42 13.07
CA TYR A 614 -18.14 -12.35 13.26
C TYR A 614 -16.71 -12.82 13.02
N GLN A 615 -15.81 -11.88 12.74
CA GLN A 615 -14.37 -12.13 12.68
C GLN A 615 -13.76 -11.97 14.06
N SER A 616 -12.86 -12.87 14.45
CA SER A 616 -12.11 -12.73 15.70
C SER A 616 -10.76 -13.43 15.67
N ASN A 617 -9.82 -12.92 16.46
CA ASN A 617 -8.56 -13.58 16.80
C ASN A 617 -8.43 -13.91 18.30
N HIS A 618 -9.53 -14.06 19.05
CA HIS A 618 -9.49 -14.37 20.49
C HIS A 618 -8.78 -15.67 20.84
N GLU A 619 -8.68 -16.62 19.90
CA GLU A 619 -7.87 -17.85 20.01
C GLU A 619 -6.46 -17.73 19.37
N GLY A 620 -5.98 -16.50 19.14
CA GLY A 620 -4.63 -16.20 18.62
C GLY A 620 -4.49 -16.15 17.10
N LYS A 621 -5.46 -16.65 16.32
CA LYS A 621 -5.49 -16.54 14.85
C LYS A 621 -6.83 -16.02 14.36
N TRP A 622 -6.81 -15.22 13.29
CA TRP A 622 -8.00 -14.72 12.62
C TRP A 622 -8.85 -15.87 12.08
N ALA A 623 -10.10 -15.91 12.51
CA ALA A 623 -11.09 -16.87 12.10
C ALA A 623 -12.49 -16.27 12.17
N THR A 624 -13.41 -16.88 11.45
CA THR A 624 -14.84 -16.57 11.56
C THR A 624 -15.44 -17.44 12.65
N TYR A 625 -16.19 -16.83 13.56
CA TYR A 625 -16.92 -17.50 14.63
C TYR A 625 -18.41 -17.20 14.49
N ARG A 626 -19.23 -18.02 15.17
CA ARG A 626 -20.66 -17.76 15.35
C ARG A 626 -21.04 -17.86 16.82
N ILE A 627 -21.95 -17.00 17.26
CA ILE A 627 -22.65 -17.11 18.55
C ILE A 627 -24.10 -17.52 18.27
N THR A 628 -24.58 -18.55 18.95
CA THR A 628 -25.99 -18.97 18.90
C THR A 628 -26.69 -18.54 20.17
N PHE A 629 -27.75 -17.76 20.05
CA PHE A 629 -28.70 -17.42 21.10
C PHE A 629 -29.97 -18.23 20.93
N GLU A 630 -30.43 -18.85 22.01
CA GLU A 630 -31.65 -19.67 22.05
C GLU A 630 -32.36 -19.43 23.39
N PRO A 631 -33.68 -19.19 23.40
CA PRO A 631 -34.43 -19.02 24.64
C PRO A 631 -34.20 -20.19 25.60
N PHE A 632 -34.04 -19.87 26.89
CA PHE A 632 -33.82 -20.84 27.98
C PHE A 632 -32.53 -21.67 27.91
N ALA A 633 -31.61 -21.34 27.00
CA ALA A 633 -30.30 -21.95 26.88
C ALA A 633 -29.18 -20.91 27.03
N ASN A 634 -27.99 -21.35 27.44
CA ASN A 634 -26.81 -20.50 27.40
C ASN A 634 -26.37 -20.30 25.95
N SER A 635 -25.83 -19.11 25.64
CA SER A 635 -25.27 -18.86 24.33
C SER A 635 -24.09 -19.80 24.05
N LYS A 636 -23.95 -20.21 22.79
CA LYS A 636 -22.87 -21.10 22.34
C LYS A 636 -22.01 -20.40 21.30
N THR A 637 -20.70 -20.33 21.53
CA THR A 637 -19.73 -19.83 20.55
C THR A 637 -19.02 -20.99 19.86
N GLU A 638 -18.94 -20.96 18.53
CA GLU A 638 -18.30 -22.00 17.72
C GLU A 638 -17.47 -21.37 16.60
N LYS A 639 -16.30 -21.94 16.32
CA LYS A 639 -15.50 -21.58 15.14
C LYS A 639 -16.18 -22.10 13.87
N VAL A 640 -16.23 -21.27 12.84
CA VAL A 640 -16.80 -21.61 11.52
C VAL A 640 -15.69 -22.04 10.55
N LEU A 641 -14.67 -21.19 10.38
CA LEU A 641 -13.49 -21.46 9.54
C LEU A 641 -12.30 -20.60 9.95
N ASP A 642 -11.10 -20.99 9.53
CA ASP A 642 -9.94 -20.11 9.50
C ASP A 642 -10.10 -19.04 8.40
N GLY A 643 -9.72 -17.79 8.71
CA GLY A 643 -9.92 -16.67 7.81
C GLY A 643 -11.35 -16.14 7.76
N ALA A 644 -11.64 -15.36 6.72
CA ALA A 644 -12.85 -14.56 6.63
C ALA A 644 -13.96 -15.21 5.79
N LEU A 645 -15.19 -15.07 6.28
CA LEU A 645 -16.43 -15.33 5.56
C LEU A 645 -17.05 -13.99 5.17
N GLN A 646 -17.21 -13.74 3.88
CA GLN A 646 -17.67 -12.46 3.34
C GLN A 646 -19.02 -12.59 2.66
N GLY A 647 -19.85 -11.55 2.75
CA GLY A 647 -21.12 -11.47 2.01
C GLY A 647 -22.11 -12.59 2.31
N LEU A 648 -22.19 -13.07 3.58
CA LEU A 648 -23.16 -14.08 3.99
C LEU A 648 -24.59 -13.61 3.69
N GLN A 649 -25.35 -14.41 2.95
CA GLN A 649 -26.74 -14.12 2.58
C GLN A 649 -27.63 -15.32 2.90
N GLU A 650 -28.87 -15.04 3.30
CA GLU A 650 -29.93 -16.02 3.47
C GLU A 650 -30.99 -15.83 2.38
N VAL A 651 -31.32 -16.90 1.67
CA VAL A 651 -32.42 -16.93 0.69
C VAL A 651 -33.15 -18.25 0.83
N ASP A 652 -34.45 -18.18 1.17
CA ASP A 652 -35.33 -19.35 1.29
C ASP A 652 -34.76 -20.44 2.23
N GLY A 653 -34.24 -20.01 3.39
CA GLY A 653 -33.65 -20.86 4.42
C GLY A 653 -32.27 -21.45 4.07
N LYS A 654 -31.68 -21.05 2.94
CA LYS A 654 -30.33 -21.47 2.51
C LYS A 654 -29.35 -20.33 2.64
N TYR A 655 -28.11 -20.64 3.00
CA TYR A 655 -27.08 -19.64 3.24
C TYR A 655 -25.94 -19.79 2.25
N PHE A 656 -25.41 -18.64 1.80
CA PHE A 656 -24.31 -18.56 0.84
C PHE A 656 -23.30 -17.52 1.30
N ALA A 657 -22.02 -17.73 1.05
CA ALA A 657 -20.97 -16.77 1.37
C ALA A 657 -19.77 -16.88 0.41
N ILE A 658 -18.92 -15.86 0.39
CA ILE A 658 -17.60 -15.90 -0.25
C ILE A 658 -16.55 -16.32 0.79
N VAL A 659 -15.74 -17.30 0.42
CA VAL A 659 -14.56 -17.76 1.17
C VAL A 659 -13.40 -17.89 0.18
N ASN A 660 -12.31 -17.14 0.40
CA ASN A 660 -11.12 -17.12 -0.46
C ASN A 660 -11.47 -16.93 -1.96
N GLY A 661 -12.40 -16.01 -2.26
CA GLY A 661 -12.84 -15.70 -3.63
C GLY A 661 -13.71 -16.77 -4.29
N ASN A 662 -14.24 -17.74 -3.53
CA ASN A 662 -15.16 -18.77 -4.01
C ASN A 662 -16.51 -18.66 -3.29
N ILE A 663 -17.61 -18.85 -4.00
CA ILE A 663 -18.95 -18.93 -3.40
C ILE A 663 -19.13 -20.32 -2.79
N GLN A 664 -19.59 -20.37 -1.54
CA GLN A 664 -19.86 -21.62 -0.81
C GLN A 664 -21.25 -21.58 -0.19
N LYS A 665 -21.90 -22.74 -0.11
CA LYS A 665 -23.13 -22.94 0.65
C LYS A 665 -22.77 -23.16 2.11
N TYR A 666 -23.45 -22.47 3.01
CA TYR A 666 -23.27 -22.66 4.45
C TYR A 666 -24.46 -23.40 5.04
N ASN A 667 -24.20 -24.55 5.67
CA ASN A 667 -25.18 -25.28 6.44
C ASN A 667 -25.15 -24.79 7.90
N ILE A 668 -26.16 -24.00 8.27
CA ILE A 668 -26.25 -23.39 9.60
C ILE A 668 -26.48 -24.40 10.73
N ASP A 669 -27.10 -25.55 10.48
CA ASP A 669 -27.31 -26.54 11.55
C ASP A 669 -26.02 -27.32 11.82
N GLN A 670 -25.31 -27.68 10.75
CA GLN A 670 -24.09 -28.51 10.81
C GLN A 670 -22.81 -27.68 11.03
N ASN A 671 -22.89 -26.35 10.97
CA ASN A 671 -21.72 -25.47 10.96
C ASN A 671 -20.69 -25.86 9.88
N ARG A 672 -21.17 -26.10 8.65
CA ARG A 672 -20.34 -26.65 7.57
C ARG A 672 -20.46 -25.82 6.31
N LEU A 673 -19.34 -25.63 5.63
CA LEU A 673 -19.28 -25.03 4.30
C LEU A 673 -19.16 -26.13 3.23
N ASP A 674 -19.98 -26.00 2.18
CA ASP A 674 -19.98 -26.87 1.00
C ASP A 674 -19.65 -26.02 -0.24
N ASN A 675 -18.66 -26.42 -1.02
CA ASN A 675 -18.20 -25.64 -2.18
C ASN A 675 -19.26 -25.60 -3.30
N VAL A 676 -19.49 -24.42 -3.88
CA VAL A 676 -20.21 -24.30 -5.16
C VAL A 676 -19.12 -24.36 -6.23
N GLY A 677 -19.02 -25.49 -6.95
CA GLY A 677 -17.96 -25.78 -7.92
C GLY A 677 -18.02 -24.91 -9.17
N LEU A 678 -17.80 -23.61 -9.00
CA LEU A 678 -17.94 -22.59 -10.03
C LEU A 678 -16.60 -22.42 -10.74
N SER A 679 -16.58 -22.75 -12.04
CA SER A 679 -15.44 -22.51 -12.92
C SER A 679 -15.94 -21.91 -14.22
N PHE A 680 -15.33 -20.81 -14.63
CA PHE A 680 -15.60 -20.15 -15.89
C PHE A 680 -14.40 -19.31 -16.31
N LYS A 681 -13.92 -19.54 -17.52
CA LYS A 681 -12.86 -18.76 -18.14
C LYS A 681 -13.46 -17.65 -18.96
N PHE A 682 -12.93 -16.44 -18.78
CA PHE A 682 -13.38 -15.25 -19.51
C PHE A 682 -12.18 -14.45 -19.99
N ASN A 683 -12.45 -13.54 -20.90
CA ASN A 683 -11.45 -12.87 -21.70
C ASN A 683 -11.57 -11.37 -21.46
N ARG A 684 -10.44 -10.70 -21.23
CA ARG A 684 -10.40 -9.25 -21.00
C ARG A 684 -9.21 -8.60 -21.70
N ASP A 685 -9.37 -7.33 -22.01
CA ASP A 685 -8.39 -6.47 -22.69
C ASP A 685 -7.69 -5.59 -21.63
N LEU A 686 -6.37 -5.71 -21.52
CA LEU A 686 -5.58 -4.98 -20.52
C LEU A 686 -5.46 -3.48 -20.85
N ASP A 687 -5.53 -3.06 -22.12
CA ASP A 687 -5.54 -1.64 -22.48
C ASP A 687 -6.79 -0.94 -21.94
N LYS A 688 -7.96 -1.59 -22.04
CA LYS A 688 -9.20 -1.09 -21.44
C LYS A 688 -9.15 -1.12 -19.92
N GLU A 689 -8.58 -2.19 -19.34
CA GLU A 689 -8.39 -2.30 -17.89
C GLU A 689 -7.55 -1.16 -17.32
N PHE A 690 -6.40 -0.88 -17.94
CA PHE A 690 -5.50 0.16 -17.47
C PHE A 690 -6.10 1.57 -17.62
N LYS A 691 -6.88 1.83 -18.67
CA LYS A 691 -7.65 3.07 -18.82
C LYS A 691 -8.68 3.24 -17.71
N GLN A 692 -9.45 2.19 -17.42
CA GLN A 692 -10.43 2.19 -16.33
C GLN A 692 -9.75 2.47 -14.99
N MET A 693 -8.64 1.79 -14.71
CA MET A 693 -7.84 1.97 -13.49
C MET A 693 -7.29 3.39 -13.35
N PHE A 694 -6.87 4.02 -14.44
CA PHE A 694 -6.42 5.41 -14.44
C PHE A 694 -7.52 6.36 -13.97
N TYR A 695 -8.71 6.26 -14.59
CA TYR A 695 -9.83 7.12 -14.24
C TYR A 695 -10.35 6.84 -12.82
N GLU A 696 -10.45 5.57 -12.41
CA GLU A 696 -10.84 5.21 -11.04
C GLU A 696 -9.86 5.77 -10.01
N THR A 697 -8.55 5.64 -10.24
CA THR A 697 -7.53 6.22 -9.34
C THR A 697 -7.71 7.73 -9.25
N TRP A 698 -7.81 8.43 -10.39
CA TRP A 698 -7.97 9.88 -10.41
C TRP A 698 -9.23 10.35 -9.65
N ALA A 699 -10.37 9.70 -9.90
CA ALA A 699 -11.66 10.03 -9.29
C ALA A 699 -11.68 9.79 -7.77
N ASN A 700 -11.04 8.73 -7.30
CA ASN A 700 -11.01 8.45 -5.87
C ASN A 700 -10.07 9.41 -5.10
N ILE A 701 -9.00 9.92 -5.73
CA ILE A 701 -8.20 11.01 -5.17
C ILE A 701 -9.03 12.31 -5.14
N GLU A 702 -9.75 12.62 -6.23
CA GLU A 702 -10.60 13.81 -6.30
C GLU A 702 -11.59 13.88 -5.14
N GLU A 703 -12.26 12.76 -4.85
CA GLU A 703 -13.32 12.71 -3.84
C GLU A 703 -12.79 12.75 -2.39
N ASN A 704 -11.53 12.34 -2.14
CA ASN A 704 -11.06 11.97 -0.80
C ASN A 704 -9.71 12.53 -0.36
N TYR A 705 -9.03 13.31 -1.20
CA TYR A 705 -7.77 13.94 -0.83
C TYR A 705 -7.99 14.98 0.29
N TYR A 706 -7.06 15.04 1.24
CA TYR A 706 -7.26 15.82 2.47
C TYR A 706 -7.42 17.33 2.25
N ASP A 707 -6.72 17.89 1.25
CA ASP A 707 -6.85 19.29 0.85
C ASP A 707 -7.72 19.40 -0.40
N GLU A 708 -8.90 20.00 -0.25
CA GLU A 708 -9.86 20.22 -1.35
C GLU A 708 -9.30 21.07 -2.49
N LYS A 709 -8.19 21.79 -2.26
CA LYS A 709 -7.50 22.59 -3.29
C LYS A 709 -6.32 21.85 -3.93
N PHE A 710 -6.05 20.60 -3.55
CA PHE A 710 -4.98 19.78 -4.13
C PHE A 710 -3.60 20.45 -4.09
N HIS A 711 -3.27 21.17 -3.00
CA HIS A 711 -2.08 22.01 -2.87
C HIS A 711 -1.94 23.08 -3.97
N GLY A 712 -3.07 23.54 -4.52
CA GLY A 712 -3.11 24.50 -5.63
C GLY A 712 -2.92 23.88 -7.01
N ILE A 713 -2.88 22.55 -7.14
CA ILE A 713 -2.76 21.86 -8.42
C ILE A 713 -4.14 21.77 -9.10
N ASP A 714 -4.19 22.08 -10.40
CA ASP A 714 -5.37 21.83 -11.23
C ASP A 714 -5.53 20.32 -11.47
N TRP A 715 -6.23 19.65 -10.55
CA TRP A 715 -6.40 18.19 -10.58
C TRP A 715 -7.17 17.71 -11.82
N GLU A 716 -8.15 18.47 -12.29
CA GLU A 716 -8.85 18.21 -13.55
C GLU A 716 -7.94 18.38 -14.77
N GLY A 717 -7.06 19.39 -14.74
CA GLY A 717 -5.98 19.55 -15.70
C GLY A 717 -5.04 18.34 -15.72
N MET A 718 -4.71 17.77 -14.55
CA MET A 718 -3.85 16.59 -14.47
C MET A 718 -4.48 15.36 -15.11
N LYS A 719 -5.80 15.13 -14.95
CA LYS A 719 -6.52 14.07 -15.68
C LYS A 719 -6.28 14.16 -17.19
N LYS A 720 -6.40 15.37 -17.75
CA LYS A 720 -6.22 15.61 -19.19
C LYS A 720 -4.76 15.43 -19.61
N LYS A 721 -3.83 16.01 -18.86
CA LYS A 721 -2.38 15.94 -19.13
C LYS A 721 -1.90 14.48 -19.19
N TYR A 722 -2.17 13.70 -18.15
CA TYR A 722 -1.70 12.31 -18.05
C TYR A 722 -2.54 11.35 -18.90
N GLY A 723 -3.84 11.62 -19.07
CA GLY A 723 -4.72 10.84 -19.94
C GLY A 723 -4.26 10.80 -21.41
N ASN A 724 -3.54 11.81 -21.89
CA ASN A 724 -2.98 11.86 -23.25
C ASN A 724 -1.96 10.75 -23.54
N TYR A 725 -1.36 10.15 -22.51
CA TYR A 725 -0.34 9.11 -22.66
C TYR A 725 -0.89 7.69 -22.54
N LEU A 726 -2.19 7.51 -22.23
CA LEU A 726 -2.79 6.19 -22.03
C LEU A 726 -2.67 5.27 -23.25
N SER A 727 -2.72 5.82 -24.47
CA SER A 727 -2.57 5.05 -25.71
C SER A 727 -1.16 4.51 -25.94
N GLY A 728 -0.17 5.04 -25.22
CA GLY A 728 1.23 4.64 -25.30
C GLY A 728 1.66 3.60 -24.27
N ILE A 729 0.79 3.24 -23.32
CA ILE A 729 1.09 2.23 -22.30
C ILE A 729 1.22 0.85 -22.94
N ASN A 730 2.26 0.11 -22.57
CA ASN A 730 2.56 -1.20 -23.14
C ASN A 730 2.53 -2.33 -22.11
N ASN A 731 2.75 -2.02 -20.84
CA ASN A 731 2.82 -2.97 -19.75
C ASN A 731 2.48 -2.30 -18.40
N ARG A 732 2.51 -3.08 -17.31
CA ARG A 732 2.24 -2.59 -15.95
C ARG A 732 3.24 -1.54 -15.46
N MET A 733 4.50 -1.61 -15.89
CA MET A 733 5.53 -0.64 -15.51
C MET A 733 5.21 0.76 -16.07
N ASP A 734 4.77 0.85 -17.33
CA ASP A 734 4.34 2.10 -17.95
C ASP A 734 3.14 2.72 -17.20
N LEU A 735 2.14 1.90 -16.84
CA LEU A 735 1.00 2.36 -16.02
C LEU A 735 1.46 2.87 -14.65
N ARG A 736 2.41 2.16 -14.03
CA ARG A 736 2.96 2.53 -12.72
C ARG A 736 3.68 3.87 -12.78
N ILE A 737 4.50 4.09 -13.80
CA ILE A 737 5.17 5.37 -14.04
C ILE A 737 4.12 6.47 -14.23
N LEU A 738 3.15 6.27 -15.13
CA LEU A 738 2.13 7.29 -15.43
C LEU A 738 1.34 7.73 -14.19
N LEU A 739 0.87 6.76 -13.39
CA LEU A 739 0.05 7.07 -12.21
C LEU A 739 0.89 7.68 -11.09
N ASN A 740 2.10 7.20 -10.82
CA ASN A 740 2.96 7.82 -9.80
C ASN A 740 3.38 9.24 -10.21
N ASP A 741 3.52 9.53 -11.50
CA ASP A 741 3.83 10.88 -11.97
C ASP A 741 2.64 11.83 -11.78
N MET A 742 1.43 11.38 -12.13
CA MET A 742 0.20 12.14 -11.90
C MET A 742 0.00 12.43 -10.41
N LEU A 743 0.15 11.42 -9.56
CA LEU A 743 0.02 11.55 -8.11
C LEU A 743 1.13 12.42 -7.51
N GLY A 744 2.35 12.34 -8.06
CA GLY A 744 3.51 13.12 -7.64
C GLY A 744 3.37 14.63 -7.86
N GLU A 745 2.45 15.06 -8.73
CA GLU A 745 2.14 16.49 -8.91
C GLU A 745 1.55 17.11 -7.62
N LEU A 746 0.90 16.33 -6.77
CA LEU A 746 0.28 16.84 -5.55
C LEU A 746 1.30 17.24 -4.48
N ASN A 747 2.59 16.88 -4.63
CA ASN A 747 3.60 17.07 -3.59
C ASN A 747 3.13 16.58 -2.22
N SER A 748 2.54 15.39 -2.19
CA SER A 748 1.84 14.88 -1.02
C SER A 748 2.57 13.71 -0.38
N SER A 749 2.60 13.68 0.94
CA SER A 749 3.04 12.51 1.68
C SER A 749 2.09 11.33 1.53
N HIS A 750 2.65 10.15 1.79
CA HIS A 750 1.94 8.88 1.73
C HIS A 750 1.23 8.60 0.41
N MET A 751 1.72 9.20 -0.68
CA MET A 751 1.13 9.04 -2.00
C MET A 751 1.91 8.00 -2.82
N GLY A 752 1.20 7.17 -3.59
CA GLY A 752 1.84 6.21 -4.49
C GLY A 752 0.87 5.21 -5.09
N PHE A 753 1.31 4.57 -6.17
CA PHE A 753 0.58 3.53 -6.91
C PHE A 753 1.46 2.32 -7.17
N SER A 754 0.89 1.12 -6.94
CA SER A 754 1.57 -0.17 -7.12
C SER A 754 0.70 -1.12 -7.95
N THR A 755 1.34 -1.99 -8.73
CA THR A 755 0.67 -3.00 -9.55
C THR A 755 1.16 -4.37 -9.16
N PHE A 756 0.32 -5.38 -9.39
CA PHE A 756 0.67 -6.79 -9.21
C PHE A 756 0.03 -7.60 -10.33
N GLY A 757 0.68 -8.66 -10.80
CA GLY A 757 0.09 -9.53 -11.81
C GLY A 757 1.09 -10.52 -12.41
N THR A 758 0.56 -11.63 -12.93
CA THR A 758 1.37 -12.68 -13.59
C THR A 758 1.91 -12.25 -14.96
N ASP A 759 1.44 -11.11 -15.49
CA ASP A 759 1.96 -10.47 -16.70
C ASP A 759 3.15 -9.54 -16.45
N GLU A 760 3.62 -9.39 -15.20
CA GLU A 760 4.92 -8.74 -14.96
C GLU A 760 6.07 -9.65 -15.44
N ARG A 761 7.08 -9.07 -16.12
CA ARG A 761 8.29 -9.79 -16.60
C ARG A 761 9.23 -10.11 -15.44
N LYS A 762 8.84 -11.05 -14.57
CA LYS A 762 9.67 -11.62 -13.50
C LYS A 762 9.31 -13.10 -13.31
N GLN A 763 10.15 -14.00 -13.81
CA GLN A 763 9.88 -15.44 -13.77
C GLN A 763 10.43 -16.14 -12.53
N TYR A 764 11.56 -15.66 -12.00
CA TYR A 764 12.24 -16.26 -10.86
C TYR A 764 12.20 -15.33 -9.64
N ASN A 765 12.49 -15.88 -8.47
CA ASN A 765 12.75 -15.12 -7.26
C ASN A 765 13.86 -15.80 -6.48
N PHE A 766 14.91 -15.06 -6.14
CA PHE A 766 16.03 -15.56 -5.37
C PHE A 766 16.17 -14.76 -4.09
N ILE A 767 16.65 -15.40 -3.02
CA ILE A 767 16.92 -14.78 -1.74
C ILE A 767 18.37 -15.04 -1.33
N THR A 768 18.94 -14.15 -0.52
CA THR A 768 20.32 -14.25 -0.06
C THR A 768 20.35 -14.89 1.33
N ASN A 769 21.15 -15.95 1.46
CA ASN A 769 21.26 -16.75 2.68
C ASN A 769 22.33 -16.14 3.60
N GLU A 770 21.89 -15.21 4.43
CA GLU A 770 22.78 -14.44 5.29
C GLU A 770 23.30 -15.24 6.47
N LEU A 771 24.60 -15.13 6.72
CA LEU A 771 25.28 -15.87 7.78
C LEU A 771 25.40 -15.08 9.09
N GLY A 772 25.04 -13.79 9.09
CA GLY A 772 25.28 -12.89 10.21
C GLY A 772 26.74 -12.45 10.33
N VAL A 773 27.42 -12.25 9.19
CA VAL A 773 28.79 -11.75 9.12
C VAL A 773 28.92 -10.65 8.08
N THR A 774 29.89 -9.77 8.24
CA THR A 774 30.38 -8.90 7.17
C THR A 774 31.80 -9.29 6.78
N TYR A 775 32.23 -8.88 5.59
CA TYR A 775 33.51 -9.28 5.01
C TYR A 775 34.46 -8.09 4.87
N ASP A 776 35.76 -8.37 4.78
CA ASP A 776 36.81 -7.35 4.64
C ASP A 776 36.71 -6.68 3.26
N ALA A 777 36.79 -5.35 3.22
CA ALA A 777 36.68 -4.60 1.97
C ALA A 777 37.83 -4.89 0.99
N ASN A 778 39.01 -5.27 1.49
CA ASN A 778 40.18 -5.57 0.65
C ASN A 778 40.32 -7.06 0.33
N ASP A 779 39.68 -7.93 1.12
CA ASP A 779 39.57 -9.36 0.85
C ASP A 779 38.12 -9.81 1.09
N PRO A 780 37.25 -9.75 0.06
CA PRO A 780 35.81 -9.94 0.22
C PRO A 780 35.42 -11.36 0.64
N TYR A 781 36.37 -12.29 0.77
CA TYR A 781 36.17 -13.66 1.24
C TYR A 781 36.56 -13.85 2.71
N LYS A 782 37.19 -12.86 3.34
CA LYS A 782 37.63 -12.90 4.73
C LYS A 782 36.55 -12.32 5.64
N VAL A 783 36.16 -13.06 6.67
CA VAL A 783 35.22 -12.60 7.69
C VAL A 783 35.83 -11.42 8.45
N ALA A 784 35.19 -10.25 8.39
CA ALA A 784 35.62 -9.04 9.09
C ALA A 784 34.91 -8.86 10.43
N HIS A 785 33.61 -9.16 10.49
CA HIS A 785 32.80 -8.98 11.69
C HIS A 785 31.75 -10.08 11.81
N ILE A 786 31.42 -10.45 13.04
CA ILE A 786 30.32 -11.36 13.37
C ILE A 786 29.26 -10.54 14.07
N VAL A 787 28.10 -10.41 13.42
CA VAL A 787 27.00 -9.56 13.89
C VAL A 787 26.32 -10.22 15.10
N ALA A 788 26.19 -9.47 16.18
CA ALA A 788 25.60 -9.95 17.42
C ALA A 788 24.15 -10.41 17.22
N LYS A 789 23.74 -11.47 17.93
CA LYS A 789 22.44 -12.17 17.80
C LYS A 789 22.19 -12.81 16.42
N GLY A 790 23.11 -12.67 15.46
CA GLY A 790 23.04 -13.33 14.17
C GLY A 790 23.46 -14.81 14.21
N PRO A 791 23.25 -15.57 13.13
CA PRO A 791 23.54 -16.99 13.07
C PRO A 791 24.99 -17.34 13.45
N ALA A 792 25.97 -16.59 12.94
CA ALA A 792 27.38 -16.82 13.21
C ALA A 792 27.81 -16.49 14.65
N SER A 793 27.01 -15.73 15.39
CA SER A 793 27.31 -15.38 16.80
C SER A 793 26.94 -16.48 17.80
N LYS A 794 26.26 -17.55 17.34
CA LYS A 794 25.83 -18.65 18.20
C LYS A 794 27.03 -19.47 18.68
N LYS A 795 27.02 -19.85 19.96
CA LYS A 795 28.12 -20.57 20.62
C LYS A 795 28.58 -21.83 19.88
N ASP A 796 27.65 -22.57 19.27
CA ASP A 796 27.95 -23.84 18.59
C ASP A 796 28.42 -23.66 17.13
N VAL A 797 28.43 -22.42 16.62
CA VAL A 797 28.95 -22.08 15.29
C VAL A 797 30.39 -21.58 15.45
N ASN A 798 31.37 -22.40 15.10
CA ASN A 798 32.80 -22.08 15.26
C ASN A 798 33.35 -21.24 14.09
N LEU A 799 32.63 -20.22 13.64
CA LEU A 799 33.11 -19.23 12.67
C LEU A 799 33.81 -18.08 13.40
N LYS A 800 34.95 -17.61 12.90
CA LYS A 800 35.76 -16.57 13.56
C LYS A 800 36.09 -15.43 12.61
N VAL A 801 36.24 -14.23 13.19
CA VAL A 801 36.83 -13.09 12.49
C VAL A 801 38.23 -13.48 12.00
N GLY A 802 38.51 -13.18 10.74
CA GLY A 802 39.76 -13.53 10.05
C GLY A 802 39.73 -14.86 9.30
N ASP A 803 38.71 -15.70 9.47
CA ASP A 803 38.53 -16.90 8.64
C ASP A 803 38.30 -16.50 7.17
N VAL A 804 38.93 -17.21 6.22
CA VAL A 804 38.80 -16.95 4.78
C VAL A 804 37.98 -18.03 4.12
N LEU A 805 36.92 -17.68 3.40
CA LEU A 805 36.04 -18.63 2.73
C LEU A 805 36.76 -19.41 1.61
N VAL A 806 36.66 -20.74 1.65
CA VAL A 806 37.27 -21.67 0.68
C VAL A 806 36.23 -22.43 -0.13
N ALA A 807 35.13 -22.85 0.49
CA ALA A 807 34.02 -23.50 -0.20
C ALA A 807 32.68 -23.25 0.49
N VAL A 808 31.59 -23.32 -0.27
CA VAL A 808 30.20 -23.29 0.22
C VAL A 808 29.47 -24.52 -0.32
N ASN A 809 28.92 -25.34 0.58
CA ASN A 809 28.28 -26.61 0.27
C ASN A 809 29.15 -27.51 -0.63
N GLY A 810 30.45 -27.57 -0.35
CA GLY A 810 31.43 -28.34 -1.13
C GLY A 810 31.88 -27.70 -2.45
N ASN A 811 31.23 -26.62 -2.90
CA ASN A 811 31.65 -25.89 -4.09
C ASN A 811 32.80 -24.95 -3.75
N LYS A 812 33.98 -25.19 -4.33
CA LYS A 812 35.16 -24.33 -4.14
C LYS A 812 34.87 -22.90 -4.64
N ILE A 813 35.36 -21.93 -3.88
CA ILE A 813 35.28 -20.51 -4.22
C ILE A 813 36.19 -20.20 -5.41
N ASP A 814 35.61 -19.58 -6.42
CA ASP A 814 36.30 -18.94 -7.54
C ASP A 814 36.33 -17.44 -7.29
N LYS A 815 37.52 -16.89 -7.03
CA LYS A 815 37.69 -15.47 -6.70
C LYS A 815 37.36 -14.53 -7.86
N THR A 816 37.22 -15.04 -9.08
CA THR A 816 36.82 -14.24 -10.26
C THR A 816 35.31 -14.05 -10.37
N ARG A 817 34.52 -14.70 -9.51
CA ARG A 817 33.06 -14.57 -9.44
C ARG A 817 32.65 -13.71 -8.25
N ASP A 818 31.40 -13.26 -8.27
CA ASP A 818 30.80 -12.63 -7.10
C ASP A 818 30.60 -13.66 -5.98
N ARG A 819 31.09 -13.35 -4.77
CA ARG A 819 30.90 -14.19 -3.58
C ARG A 819 29.42 -14.43 -3.31
N ASP A 820 28.57 -13.42 -3.51
CA ASP A 820 27.17 -13.50 -3.12
C ASP A 820 26.38 -14.51 -4.00
N SER A 821 26.93 -14.89 -5.16
CA SER A 821 26.40 -15.98 -6.00
C SER A 821 26.41 -17.35 -5.32
N TYR A 822 27.26 -17.56 -4.31
CA TYR A 822 27.29 -18.80 -3.52
C TYR A 822 26.21 -18.86 -2.44
N PHE A 823 25.58 -17.73 -2.12
CA PHE A 823 24.58 -17.62 -1.05
C PHE A 823 23.18 -17.24 -1.57
N THR A 824 23.04 -16.97 -2.85
CA THR A 824 21.78 -16.51 -3.45
C THR A 824 21.06 -17.66 -4.15
N TRP A 825 19.94 -18.11 -3.58
CA TRP A 825 19.18 -19.31 -4.01
C TRP A 825 17.68 -19.03 -4.11
N PRO A 826 16.88 -19.89 -4.78
CA PRO A 826 15.42 -19.69 -4.88
C PRO A 826 14.66 -19.71 -3.55
N SER A 827 15.28 -20.20 -2.47
CA SER A 827 14.68 -20.30 -1.14
C SER A 827 15.71 -20.23 -0.02
N LEU A 828 15.22 -20.04 1.21
CA LEU A 828 16.05 -20.03 2.42
C LEU A 828 16.47 -21.46 2.73
N ALA A 829 17.77 -21.71 2.80
CA ALA A 829 18.25 -23.03 3.17
C ALA A 829 18.06 -23.29 4.66
N ASN A 830 17.83 -24.56 4.98
CA ASN A 830 17.83 -25.02 6.37
C ASN A 830 19.23 -25.04 6.98
N GLU A 831 20.27 -25.21 6.16
CA GLU A 831 21.67 -25.31 6.55
C GLU A 831 22.58 -24.91 5.38
N VAL A 832 23.71 -24.27 5.70
CA VAL A 832 24.85 -23.99 4.82
C VAL A 832 26.10 -24.57 5.45
N GLN A 833 26.90 -25.30 4.67
CA GLN A 833 28.22 -25.76 5.07
C GLN A 833 29.29 -24.86 4.47
N LEU A 834 30.17 -24.33 5.30
CA LEU A 834 31.32 -23.52 4.92
C LEU A 834 32.59 -24.35 5.11
N THR A 835 33.50 -24.30 4.15
CA THR A 835 34.91 -24.61 4.38
C THR A 835 35.64 -23.28 4.47
N VAL A 836 36.36 -23.04 5.57
CA VAL A 836 37.14 -21.81 5.78
C VAL A 836 38.60 -22.14 6.05
N ASN A 837 39.51 -21.29 5.59
CA ASN A 837 40.91 -21.33 5.95
C ASN A 837 41.14 -20.45 7.20
N ARG A 838 41.64 -21.09 8.26
CA ARG A 838 42.06 -20.45 9.50
C ARG A 838 43.54 -20.68 9.71
N GLY A 839 44.36 -19.66 9.46
CA GLY A 839 45.80 -19.73 9.68
C GLY A 839 46.48 -20.88 8.94
N GLY A 840 46.03 -21.20 7.73
CA GLY A 840 46.56 -22.27 6.88
C GLY A 840 45.88 -23.64 7.05
N LYS A 841 44.93 -23.79 7.98
CA LYS A 841 44.15 -25.03 8.16
C LYS A 841 42.71 -24.84 7.68
N GLU A 842 42.18 -25.83 6.96
CA GLU A 842 40.77 -25.84 6.58
C GLU A 842 39.90 -26.36 7.73
N GLU A 843 38.83 -25.65 8.03
CA GLU A 843 37.81 -25.99 9.02
C GLU A 843 36.45 -26.06 8.31
N VAL A 844 35.62 -27.03 8.69
CA VAL A 844 34.26 -27.18 8.17
C VAL A 844 33.27 -26.70 9.23
N ILE A 845 32.37 -25.80 8.85
CA ILE A 845 31.42 -25.16 9.74
C ILE A 845 30.03 -25.25 9.13
N ASN A 846 29.08 -25.81 9.86
CA ASN A 846 27.67 -25.78 9.49
C ASN A 846 26.97 -24.62 10.20
N ILE A 847 26.09 -23.93 9.48
CA ILE A 847 25.37 -22.76 9.98
C ILE A 847 23.98 -22.71 9.35
N ARG A 848 22.98 -22.30 10.14
CA ARG A 848 21.62 -22.05 9.62
C ARG A 848 21.52 -20.57 9.22
N PRO A 849 21.30 -20.24 7.94
CA PRO A 849 21.26 -18.86 7.50
C PRO A 849 19.96 -18.17 7.96
N GLN A 850 19.87 -16.86 7.69
CA GLN A 850 18.68 -16.03 7.87
C GLN A 850 18.41 -15.21 6.60
N SER A 851 17.28 -14.50 6.54
CA SER A 851 16.97 -13.59 5.43
C SER A 851 17.79 -12.29 5.47
N ASN A 852 17.97 -11.63 4.33
CA ASN A 852 18.59 -10.29 4.29
C ASN A 852 17.84 -9.24 5.11
N ALA A 853 16.51 -9.31 5.16
CA ALA A 853 15.72 -8.43 6.01
C ALA A 853 16.10 -8.56 7.50
N ALA A 854 16.22 -9.80 8.01
CA ALA A 854 16.65 -10.05 9.38
C ALA A 854 18.11 -9.60 9.62
N PHE A 855 18.99 -9.81 8.65
CA PHE A 855 20.38 -9.38 8.74
C PHE A 855 20.53 -7.86 8.83
N LYS A 856 19.85 -7.10 7.98
CA LYS A 856 19.85 -5.62 8.05
C LYS A 856 19.27 -5.11 9.36
N ASP A 857 18.26 -5.79 9.90
CA ASP A 857 17.67 -5.39 11.17
C ASP A 857 18.62 -5.60 12.35
N LEU A 858 19.48 -6.63 12.30
CA LEU A 858 20.57 -6.81 13.27
C LEU A 858 21.67 -5.74 13.15
N LEU A 859 22.03 -5.33 11.92
CA LEU A 859 22.98 -4.22 11.72
C LEU A 859 22.45 -2.90 12.29
N TYR A 860 21.14 -2.65 12.14
CA TYR A 860 20.47 -1.52 12.80
C TYR A 860 20.56 -1.66 14.33
N ASP A 861 20.23 -2.83 14.89
CA ASP A 861 20.33 -3.06 16.33
C ASP A 861 21.74 -2.83 16.89
N GLU A 862 22.78 -3.18 16.13
CA GLU A 862 24.16 -2.88 16.51
C GLU A 862 24.44 -1.37 16.51
N TRP A 863 23.94 -0.62 15.54
CA TRP A 863 24.03 0.85 15.53
C TRP A 863 23.34 1.46 16.76
N ILE A 864 22.13 1.01 17.10
CA ILE A 864 21.40 1.47 18.30
C ILE A 864 22.21 1.20 19.57
N ARG A 865 22.77 -0.02 19.69
CA ARG A 865 23.60 -0.42 20.83
C ARG A 865 24.89 0.39 20.92
N GLY A 866 25.50 0.70 19.77
CA GLY A 866 26.67 1.58 19.65
C GLY A 866 26.37 2.97 20.20
N ASN A 867 25.23 3.56 19.81
CA ASN A 867 24.81 4.87 20.34
C ASN A 867 24.53 4.83 21.84
N ARG A 868 23.86 3.79 22.34
CA ARG A 868 23.64 3.60 23.78
C ARG A 868 24.97 3.60 24.55
N ASN A 869 25.93 2.81 24.08
CA ASN A 869 27.28 2.76 24.68
C ASN A 869 27.99 4.11 24.64
N LYS A 870 27.85 4.86 23.53
CA LYS A 870 28.43 6.21 23.40
C LYS A 870 27.79 7.19 24.38
N VAL A 871 26.46 7.16 24.57
CA VAL A 871 25.76 7.97 25.57
C VAL A 871 26.20 7.60 26.99
N ASP A 872 26.32 6.31 27.31
CA ASP A 872 26.80 5.87 28.62
C ASP A 872 28.23 6.34 28.89
N GLN A 873 29.12 6.25 27.90
CA GLN A 873 30.49 6.74 28.03
C GLN A 873 30.54 8.26 28.25
N LEU A 874 29.85 9.04 27.40
CA LEU A 874 29.89 10.51 27.43
C LEU A 874 29.20 11.07 28.68
N SER A 875 28.14 10.43 29.16
CA SER A 875 27.36 10.88 30.31
C SER A 875 27.84 10.30 31.65
N LYS A 876 28.83 9.39 31.63
CA LYS A 876 29.21 8.56 32.79
C LYS A 876 28.03 7.76 33.34
N ASN A 877 27.30 7.11 32.44
CA ASN A 877 26.15 6.25 32.71
C ASN A 877 24.96 6.99 33.36
N ARG A 878 24.81 8.31 33.18
CA ARG A 878 23.75 9.12 33.81
C ARG A 878 22.49 9.30 32.97
N ILE A 879 22.54 9.05 31.67
CA ILE A 879 21.44 9.31 30.74
C ILE A 879 20.89 7.97 30.20
N ALA A 880 19.57 7.80 30.22
CA ALA A 880 18.90 6.69 29.54
C ALA A 880 18.80 6.99 28.03
N TYR A 881 19.07 6.01 27.18
CA TYR A 881 18.96 6.15 25.72
C TYR A 881 18.03 5.09 25.14
N SER A 882 17.00 5.56 24.44
CA SER A 882 16.09 4.73 23.67
C SER A 882 15.96 5.26 22.26
N HIS A 883 16.01 4.36 21.29
CA HIS A 883 15.80 4.66 19.89
C HIS A 883 14.58 3.90 19.40
N MET A 884 13.65 4.58 18.73
CA MET A 884 12.52 3.90 18.10
C MET A 884 12.73 3.86 16.58
N LYS A 885 12.83 2.66 16.01
CA LYS A 885 13.07 2.48 14.56
C LYS A 885 11.92 3.04 13.70
N ASN A 886 10.70 2.93 14.23
CA ASN A 886 9.44 3.41 13.69
C ASN A 886 8.45 3.59 14.85
N MET A 887 7.23 4.05 14.57
CA MET A 887 6.17 4.27 15.57
C MET A 887 5.13 3.14 15.55
N SER A 888 5.59 1.88 15.45
CA SER A 888 4.72 0.69 15.56
C SER A 888 4.51 0.26 17.01
N GLY A 889 3.51 -0.60 17.24
CA GLY A 889 3.28 -1.22 18.55
C GLY A 889 4.47 -2.02 19.10
N GLU A 890 5.24 -2.69 18.23
CA GLU A 890 6.46 -3.41 18.63
C GLU A 890 7.56 -2.46 19.13
N GLN A 891 7.74 -1.33 18.45
CA GLN A 891 8.71 -0.32 18.88
C GLN A 891 8.23 0.44 20.12
N LEU A 892 6.91 0.67 20.29
CA LEU A 892 6.36 1.17 21.54
C LEU A 892 6.69 0.23 22.70
N GLN A 893 6.48 -1.08 22.52
CA GLN A 893 6.82 -2.07 23.54
C GLN A 893 8.31 -2.04 23.88
N SER A 894 9.17 -1.97 22.86
CA SER A 894 10.62 -1.87 23.04
C SER A 894 11.03 -0.60 23.80
N PHE A 895 10.44 0.55 23.45
CA PHE A 895 10.62 1.82 24.17
C PHE A 895 10.20 1.70 25.64
N LEU A 896 9.02 1.14 25.93
CA LEU A 896 8.53 0.98 27.30
C LEU A 896 9.41 0.03 28.12
N ILE A 897 9.96 -1.03 27.51
CA ILE A 897 10.95 -1.92 28.15
C ILE A 897 12.25 -1.17 28.43
N ASP A 898 12.79 -0.44 27.45
CA ASP A 898 14.00 0.37 27.63
C ASP A 898 13.82 1.39 28.76
N MET A 899 12.65 2.04 28.84
CA MET A 899 12.32 2.95 29.93
C MET A 899 12.24 2.22 31.27
N ALA A 900 11.57 1.07 31.34
CA ALA A 900 11.47 0.29 32.57
C ALA A 900 12.84 -0.20 33.09
N GLU A 901 13.75 -0.56 32.19
CA GLU A 901 15.10 -1.05 32.53
C GLU A 901 16.05 0.09 32.92
N GLN A 902 16.00 1.22 32.21
CA GLN A 902 17.00 2.28 32.32
C GLN A 902 16.53 3.47 33.14
N GLU A 903 15.32 3.99 32.89
CA GLU A 903 14.88 5.31 33.35
C GLU A 903 14.99 5.44 34.87
N ASN A 904 14.56 4.43 35.62
CA ASN A 904 14.56 4.44 37.08
C ASN A 904 15.98 4.60 37.70
N ASN A 905 17.04 4.22 36.98
CA ASN A 905 18.43 4.29 37.46
C ASN A 905 19.24 5.42 36.82
N LYS A 906 18.61 6.30 36.03
CA LYS A 906 19.25 7.37 35.26
C LYS A 906 18.64 8.71 35.61
N ASP A 907 19.42 9.78 35.45
CA ASP A 907 19.05 11.14 35.83
C ASP A 907 18.27 11.89 34.73
N ALA A 908 18.33 11.41 33.48
CA ALA A 908 17.75 12.07 32.31
C ALA A 908 17.52 11.07 31.16
N ILE A 909 16.81 11.51 30.11
CA ILE A 909 16.39 10.66 28.98
C ILE A 909 16.75 11.31 27.64
N ILE A 910 17.30 10.51 26.72
CA ILE A 910 17.32 10.79 25.28
C ILE A 910 16.37 9.82 24.61
N LEU A 911 15.34 10.35 23.95
CA LEU A 911 14.54 9.62 22.97
C LEU A 911 15.06 9.98 21.58
N ASP A 912 15.55 8.99 20.84
CA ASP A 912 16.07 9.15 19.49
C ASP A 912 15.05 8.68 18.45
N LEU A 913 14.50 9.63 17.70
CA LEU A 913 13.58 9.41 16.58
C LEU A 913 14.23 9.73 15.22
N ARG A 914 15.56 9.90 15.16
CA ARG A 914 16.26 10.07 13.89
C ARG A 914 16.01 8.86 13.00
N TYR A 915 15.78 9.09 11.71
CA TYR A 915 15.48 8.03 10.72
C TYR A 915 14.19 7.24 10.96
N ASN A 916 13.35 7.63 11.92
CA ASN A 916 12.11 6.94 12.25
C ASN A 916 11.10 7.05 11.10
N THR A 917 10.51 5.92 10.69
CA THR A 917 9.63 5.82 9.51
C THR A 917 8.13 5.97 9.80
N GLY A 918 7.75 6.52 10.95
CA GLY A 918 6.35 6.73 11.33
C GLY A 918 5.59 5.47 11.74
N GLY A 919 4.27 5.59 11.87
CA GLY A 919 3.40 4.59 12.48
C GLY A 919 2.15 5.27 13.06
N ASN A 920 1.73 4.94 14.27
CA ASN A 920 0.51 5.48 14.89
C ASN A 920 0.47 5.37 16.42
N VAL A 921 1.61 5.38 17.11
CA VAL A 921 1.69 5.20 18.58
C VAL A 921 2.11 6.47 19.34
N HIS A 922 2.16 7.62 18.67
CA HIS A 922 2.54 8.90 19.29
C HIS A 922 1.80 9.19 20.61
N ASP A 923 0.50 8.92 20.69
CA ASP A 923 -0.30 9.15 21.90
C ASP A 923 0.25 8.38 23.11
N GLU A 924 0.64 7.13 22.92
CA GLU A 924 1.16 6.28 23.99
C GLU A 924 2.56 6.71 24.43
N VAL A 925 3.40 7.12 23.48
CA VAL A 925 4.74 7.67 23.76
C VAL A 925 4.62 8.98 24.54
N LEU A 926 3.81 9.92 24.06
CA LEU A 926 3.59 11.22 24.71
C LEU A 926 2.95 11.05 26.09
N ARG A 927 2.00 10.13 26.24
CA ARG A 927 1.37 9.79 27.51
C ARG A 927 2.39 9.28 28.53
N PHE A 928 3.31 8.40 28.10
CA PHE A 928 4.37 7.92 28.98
C PHE A 928 5.31 9.06 29.40
N LEU A 929 5.84 9.82 28.42
CA LEU A 929 6.78 10.92 28.67
C LEU A 929 6.20 12.04 29.54
N SER A 930 4.87 12.22 29.54
CA SER A 930 4.19 13.26 30.32
C SER A 930 3.97 12.90 31.80
N GLN A 931 4.27 11.69 32.24
CA GLN A 931 4.03 11.26 33.62
C GLN A 931 4.95 12.02 34.60
N ARG A 932 4.35 12.64 35.63
CA ARG A 932 5.02 13.43 36.66
C ARG A 932 4.97 12.74 38.02
N PRO A 933 5.97 12.97 38.90
CA PRO A 933 5.84 12.55 40.29
C PRO A 933 4.76 13.39 40.97
N TYR A 934 3.88 12.76 41.75
CA TYR A 934 2.80 13.44 42.47
C TYR A 934 2.78 13.14 43.97
N LEU A 935 3.41 12.05 44.42
CA LEU A 935 3.52 11.67 45.83
C LEU A 935 4.84 10.95 46.12
N LYS A 936 5.10 10.68 47.39
CA LYS A 936 6.15 9.74 47.83
C LYS A 936 5.55 8.68 48.74
N TRP A 937 5.95 7.43 48.56
CA TRP A 937 5.60 6.31 49.43
C TRP A 937 6.79 5.93 50.31
N GLN A 938 6.51 5.43 51.50
CA GLN A 938 7.53 4.87 52.38
C GLN A 938 6.95 3.66 53.10
N TYR A 939 7.58 2.50 52.94
CA TYR A 939 7.35 1.38 53.85
C TYR A 939 7.99 1.70 55.21
N ARG A 940 7.43 1.21 56.32
CA ARG A 940 7.99 1.43 57.67
C ARG A 940 9.47 1.04 57.73
N GLY A 941 10.37 2.01 57.90
CA GLY A 941 11.83 1.82 57.90
C GLY A 941 12.51 1.79 56.53
N GLY A 942 11.75 1.91 55.43
CA GLY A 942 12.26 2.03 54.06
C GLY A 942 12.60 3.47 53.66
N LYS A 943 13.10 3.65 52.43
CA LYS A 943 13.33 4.97 51.83
C LYS A 943 12.01 5.56 51.30
N LEU A 944 11.93 6.89 51.26
CA LEU A 944 10.89 7.59 50.51
C LEU A 944 11.12 7.40 49.01
N SER A 945 10.16 6.81 48.31
CA SER A 945 10.19 6.53 46.88
C SER A 945 9.12 7.35 46.15
N PRO A 946 9.38 7.89 44.95
CA PRO A 946 8.39 8.65 44.19
C PRO A 946 7.23 7.77 43.70
N GLN A 947 6.07 8.40 43.51
CA GLN A 947 4.88 7.80 42.89
C GLN A 947 4.37 8.76 41.80
N SER A 948 4.09 8.32 40.57
CA SER A 948 4.24 6.95 40.03
C SER A 948 5.70 6.47 39.99
N ASN A 949 5.90 5.14 39.90
CA ASN A 949 7.22 4.52 39.72
C ASN A 949 7.91 4.99 38.44
N PHE A 950 7.14 5.41 37.43
CA PHE A 950 7.64 6.05 36.22
C PHE A 950 7.24 7.52 36.23
N ALA A 951 8.22 8.41 36.13
CA ALA A 951 7.98 9.85 36.18
C ALA A 951 8.96 10.63 35.27
N PRO A 952 9.06 10.29 33.96
CA PRO A 952 10.02 10.89 33.04
C PRO A 952 9.93 12.42 32.97
N ALA A 953 8.74 13.02 33.05
CA ALA A 953 8.58 14.48 33.04
C ALA A 953 9.16 15.19 34.28
N GLY A 954 9.62 14.44 35.28
CA GLY A 954 10.39 14.95 36.42
C GLY A 954 11.90 15.07 36.13
N LYS A 955 12.36 14.64 34.96
CA LYS A 955 13.78 14.62 34.56
C LYS A 955 14.00 15.45 33.28
N PRO A 956 15.23 15.90 32.98
CA PRO A 956 15.55 16.45 31.67
C PRO A 956 15.32 15.41 30.57
N ILE A 957 14.61 15.79 29.52
CA ILE A 957 14.38 14.97 28.33
C ILE A 957 14.89 15.72 27.10
N VAL A 958 15.64 15.04 26.26
CA VAL A 958 15.95 15.50 24.90
C VAL A 958 15.33 14.55 23.88
N LEU A 959 14.68 15.12 22.88
CA LEU A 959 14.22 14.42 21.69
C LEU A 959 15.18 14.69 20.53
N LEU A 960 15.74 13.64 19.93
CA LEU A 960 16.52 13.73 18.70
C LEU A 960 15.61 13.47 17.49
N ILE A 961 15.65 14.37 16.52
CA ILE A 961 14.98 14.25 15.21
C ILE A 961 15.97 14.56 14.09
N ASN A 962 15.68 14.14 12.88
CA ASN A 962 16.44 14.57 11.70
C ASN A 962 15.56 14.66 10.46
N GLU A 963 16.19 14.99 9.33
CA GLU A 963 15.55 15.18 8.04
C GLU A 963 14.93 13.90 7.47
N GLN A 964 15.11 12.77 8.15
CA GLN A 964 14.51 11.46 7.83
C GLN A 964 13.54 10.97 8.92
N SER A 965 13.27 11.77 9.97
CA SER A 965 12.16 11.55 10.89
C SER A 965 10.86 11.96 10.19
N LEU A 966 9.91 11.03 10.06
CA LEU A 966 8.74 11.26 9.22
C LEU A 966 7.42 10.73 9.82
N SER A 967 6.30 11.24 9.33
CA SER A 967 4.94 10.79 9.66
C SER A 967 4.68 10.87 11.17
N ASP A 968 4.31 9.78 11.83
CA ASP A 968 3.96 9.77 13.26
C ASP A 968 5.10 10.23 14.20
N ALA A 969 6.37 10.18 13.74
CA ALA A 969 7.47 10.79 14.46
C ALA A 969 7.38 12.33 14.48
N GLU A 970 6.83 12.94 13.42
CA GLU A 970 6.56 14.38 13.34
C GLU A 970 5.42 14.76 14.28
N MET A 971 4.36 13.94 14.36
CA MET A 971 3.30 14.11 15.36
C MET A 971 3.83 14.02 16.78
N THR A 972 4.72 13.05 17.05
CA THR A 972 5.39 12.91 18.34
C THR A 972 6.25 14.13 18.65
N ALA A 973 7.03 14.63 17.68
CA ALA A 973 7.87 15.81 17.88
C ALA A 973 7.06 17.09 18.11
N ALA A 974 5.98 17.29 17.34
CA ALA A 974 5.06 18.41 17.52
C ALA A 974 4.37 18.35 18.90
N GLY A 975 3.84 17.19 19.27
CA GLY A 975 3.24 16.96 20.58
C GLY A 975 4.22 17.13 21.74
N PHE A 976 5.46 16.66 21.59
CA PHE A 976 6.52 16.82 22.59
C PHE A 976 6.83 18.29 22.85
N LYS A 977 6.86 19.10 21.79
CA LYS A 977 7.05 20.55 21.86
C LYS A 977 5.88 21.24 22.55
N GLU A 978 4.65 20.94 22.13
CA GLU A 978 3.44 21.57 22.66
C GLU A 978 3.19 21.23 24.14
N LEU A 979 3.47 19.98 24.54
CA LEU A 979 3.39 19.54 25.93
C LEU A 979 4.57 20.00 26.80
N LYS A 980 5.56 20.70 26.20
CA LYS A 980 6.75 21.25 26.88
C LYS A 980 7.53 20.18 27.65
N LEU A 981 7.76 19.04 27.01
CA LEU A 981 8.39 17.88 27.65
C LEU A 981 9.92 17.97 27.71
N GLY A 982 10.54 18.79 26.87
CA GLY A 982 11.99 18.95 26.84
C GLY A 982 12.48 19.75 25.63
N LYS A 983 13.77 19.58 25.28
CA LYS A 983 14.39 20.23 24.10
C LYS A 983 14.43 19.25 22.92
N ILE A 984 14.18 19.75 21.72
CA ILE A 984 14.36 19.02 20.46
C ILE A 984 15.69 19.42 19.83
N ILE A 985 16.51 18.44 19.43
CA ILE A 985 17.84 18.67 18.83
C ILE A 985 17.97 17.89 17.53
N GLY A 986 18.53 18.51 16.49
CA GLY A 986 18.80 17.85 15.21
C GLY A 986 18.54 18.76 14.01
N THR A 987 17.80 18.28 13.02
CA THR A 987 17.34 19.11 11.88
C THR A 987 15.82 19.14 11.83
N GLU A 988 15.25 19.97 10.97
CA GLU A 988 13.82 19.89 10.67
C GLU A 988 13.47 18.47 10.17
N THR A 989 12.27 18.00 10.52
CA THR A 989 11.74 16.71 10.06
C THR A 989 11.43 16.70 8.57
N TYR A 990 11.11 15.53 8.04
CA TYR A 990 11.03 15.30 6.61
C TYR A 990 9.85 16.01 5.90
N ARG A 991 8.74 16.35 6.59
CA ARG A 991 7.48 16.82 5.99
C ARG A 991 6.75 15.72 5.22
N TRP A 992 6.36 14.68 5.94
CA TRP A 992 5.61 13.56 5.39
C TRP A 992 4.53 13.11 6.36
N ILE A 993 3.51 13.95 6.59
CA ILE A 993 2.54 13.75 7.66
C ILE A 993 1.10 14.14 7.26
N ILE A 994 0.49 13.25 6.50
CA ILE A 994 -0.96 13.14 6.34
C ILE A 994 -1.31 11.70 6.71
N PHE A 995 -2.22 11.49 7.68
CA PHE A 995 -2.69 10.13 7.92
C PHE A 995 -3.43 9.62 6.69
N THR A 996 -3.35 8.32 6.46
CA THR A 996 -3.54 7.76 5.12
C THR A 996 -4.14 6.37 5.16
N SER A 997 -4.78 6.02 4.07
CA SER A 997 -5.33 4.70 3.79
C SER A 997 -4.97 4.29 2.35
N GLY A 998 -5.81 3.52 1.69
CA GLY A 998 -5.69 3.22 0.27
C GLY A 998 -6.75 2.22 -0.17
N LYS A 999 -6.81 1.94 -1.47
CA LYS A 999 -7.85 1.08 -2.05
C LYS A 999 -7.31 0.24 -3.20
N GLY A 1000 -7.81 -1.00 -3.28
CA GLY A 1000 -7.51 -1.92 -4.36
C GLY A 1000 -8.37 -1.67 -5.61
N LEU A 1001 -7.74 -1.78 -6.77
CA LEU A 1001 -8.36 -1.70 -8.09
C LEU A 1001 -8.80 -3.08 -8.60
N VAL A 1002 -9.42 -3.10 -9.78
CA VAL A 1002 -10.03 -4.29 -10.38
C VAL A 1002 -9.10 -5.50 -10.51
N ASP A 1003 -7.80 -5.26 -10.64
CA ASP A 1003 -6.78 -6.30 -10.85
C ASP A 1003 -5.92 -6.61 -9.62
N GLY A 1004 -6.20 -5.96 -8.48
CA GLY A 1004 -5.39 -6.06 -7.26
C GLY A 1004 -4.31 -4.98 -7.13
N SER A 1005 -4.08 -4.13 -8.14
CA SER A 1005 -3.25 -2.93 -8.02
C SER A 1005 -3.79 -2.01 -6.91
N PHE A 1006 -2.92 -1.21 -6.30
CA PHE A 1006 -3.27 -0.45 -5.11
C PHE A 1006 -2.73 0.97 -5.18
N TYR A 1007 -3.57 1.95 -4.87
CA TYR A 1007 -3.16 3.34 -4.64
C TYR A 1007 -3.31 3.71 -3.17
N ARG A 1008 -2.41 4.55 -2.68
CA ARG A 1008 -2.50 5.17 -1.37
C ARG A 1008 -3.38 6.42 -1.41
N LEU A 1009 -4.05 6.71 -0.29
CA LEU A 1009 -4.98 7.83 -0.19
C LEU A 1009 -4.79 8.56 1.14
N PRO A 1010 -4.00 9.65 1.16
CA PRO A 1010 -3.88 10.55 2.31
C PRO A 1010 -5.13 11.42 2.47
N SER A 1011 -5.82 11.28 3.59
CA SER A 1011 -7.15 11.89 3.81
C SER A 1011 -7.27 12.72 5.07
N TRP A 1012 -6.34 12.63 6.02
CA TRP A 1012 -6.43 13.38 7.29
C TRP A 1012 -5.19 14.23 7.52
N GLY A 1013 -5.35 15.54 7.34
CA GLY A 1013 -4.31 16.53 7.59
C GLY A 1013 -3.96 16.63 9.07
N CYS A 1014 -2.70 16.96 9.35
CA CYS A 1014 -2.20 17.15 10.70
C CYS A 1014 -1.85 18.61 10.93
N TYR A 1015 -2.49 19.23 11.92
CA TYR A 1015 -2.37 20.65 12.18
C TYR A 1015 -1.89 20.91 13.60
N THR A 1016 -1.00 21.89 13.72
CA THR A 1016 -0.61 22.48 15.01
C THR A 1016 -1.81 23.20 15.67
N LEU A 1017 -1.72 23.50 16.97
CA LEU A 1017 -2.80 24.20 17.70
C LEU A 1017 -3.10 25.60 17.15
N ASP A 1018 -2.12 26.26 16.51
CA ASP A 1018 -2.30 27.54 15.81
C ASP A 1018 -2.71 27.38 14.33
N GLY A 1019 -3.01 26.15 13.89
CA GLY A 1019 -3.61 25.83 12.59
C GLY A 1019 -2.62 25.70 11.43
N LYS A 1020 -1.30 25.64 11.66
CA LYS A 1020 -0.32 25.36 10.60
C LYS A 1020 -0.35 23.88 10.21
N ASP A 1021 -0.37 23.63 8.91
CA ASP A 1021 -0.28 22.30 8.32
C ASP A 1021 1.15 21.74 8.45
N LEU A 1022 1.30 20.62 9.16
CA LEU A 1022 2.58 19.96 9.35
C LEU A 1022 3.10 19.31 8.07
N GLU A 1023 2.25 18.96 7.11
CA GLU A 1023 2.68 18.47 5.78
C GLU A 1023 3.54 19.51 5.05
N LEU A 1024 3.28 20.81 5.28
CA LEU A 1024 4.00 21.90 4.64
C LEU A 1024 5.15 22.45 5.48
N THR A 1025 5.11 22.27 6.80
CA THR A 1025 6.03 22.93 7.72
C THR A 1025 7.00 22.00 8.43
N GLY A 1026 6.64 20.72 8.61
CA GLY A 1026 7.39 19.78 9.44
C GLY A 1026 7.54 20.27 10.88
N VAL A 1027 8.56 19.78 11.58
CA VAL A 1027 8.88 20.17 12.96
C VAL A 1027 10.34 20.60 13.04
N ALA A 1028 10.56 21.89 13.33
CA ALA A 1028 11.88 22.44 13.55
C ALA A 1028 12.41 22.11 14.97
N PRO A 1029 13.71 21.76 15.10
CA PRO A 1029 14.34 21.54 16.39
C PRO A 1029 14.56 22.87 17.14
N ASP A 1030 14.73 22.81 18.45
CA ASP A 1030 15.12 23.96 19.26
C ASP A 1030 16.63 24.26 19.11
N ILE A 1031 17.43 23.23 18.84
CA ILE A 1031 18.87 23.35 18.52
C ILE A 1031 19.15 22.65 17.19
N ALA A 1032 19.39 23.43 16.15
CA ALA A 1032 19.71 22.93 14.82
C ALA A 1032 21.18 22.47 14.72
N ILE A 1033 21.39 21.21 14.35
CA ILE A 1033 22.69 20.59 14.07
C ILE A 1033 22.51 19.40 13.12
N LYS A 1034 23.23 19.42 12.00
CA LYS A 1034 23.15 18.39 10.94
C LYS A 1034 24.25 17.35 11.14
N ASN A 1035 23.93 16.08 10.92
CA ASN A 1035 24.93 15.01 10.79
C ASN A 1035 25.24 14.83 9.29
N THR A 1036 26.36 15.38 8.82
CA THR A 1036 26.70 15.43 7.39
C THR A 1036 27.22 14.09 6.88
N VAL A 1037 27.32 13.92 5.55
CA VAL A 1037 28.01 12.75 4.96
C VAL A 1037 29.45 12.68 5.45
N ALA A 1038 30.14 13.82 5.54
CA ALA A 1038 31.52 13.88 6.03
C ALA A 1038 31.63 13.40 7.49
N ASP A 1039 30.67 13.75 8.34
CA ASP A 1039 30.60 13.27 9.72
C ASP A 1039 30.40 11.74 9.77
N ARG A 1040 29.48 11.21 8.96
CA ARG A 1040 29.25 9.75 8.85
C ARG A 1040 30.46 8.98 8.34
N VAL A 1041 31.20 9.54 7.38
CA VAL A 1041 32.46 8.95 6.88
C VAL A 1041 33.56 8.99 7.94
N ALA A 1042 33.55 10.01 8.81
CA ALA A 1042 34.49 10.17 9.91
C ALA A 1042 34.06 9.49 11.22
N ASP A 1043 32.95 8.73 11.21
CA ASP A 1043 32.34 8.09 12.38
C ASP A 1043 32.04 9.06 13.54
N LYS A 1044 31.50 10.24 13.21
CA LYS A 1044 31.08 11.28 14.16
C LYS A 1044 29.57 11.39 14.21
N ASP A 1045 29.06 11.71 15.40
CA ASP A 1045 27.62 12.00 15.61
C ASP A 1045 27.47 13.30 16.43
N PRO A 1046 27.52 14.46 15.76
CA PRO A 1046 27.43 15.75 16.44
C PRO A 1046 26.05 16.00 17.08
N GLN A 1047 24.99 15.38 16.54
CA GLN A 1047 23.63 15.48 17.11
C GLN A 1047 23.55 14.80 18.47
N LEU A 1048 24.02 13.54 18.57
CA LEU A 1048 24.02 12.79 19.82
C LEU A 1048 24.96 13.41 20.86
N GLU A 1049 26.15 13.84 20.44
CA GLU A 1049 27.10 14.53 21.30
C GLU A 1049 26.51 15.83 21.87
N ARG A 1050 25.80 16.60 21.05
CA ARG A 1050 25.14 17.83 21.51
C ARG A 1050 24.00 17.53 22.49
N ALA A 1051 23.21 16.47 22.27
CA ALA A 1051 22.17 16.06 23.21
C ALA A 1051 22.72 15.71 24.59
N VAL A 1052 23.81 14.94 24.65
CA VAL A 1052 24.47 14.63 25.92
C VAL A 1052 24.99 15.90 26.61
N GLN A 1053 25.62 16.81 25.85
CA GLN A 1053 26.12 18.08 26.39
C GLN A 1053 25.00 18.94 26.98
N GLU A 1054 23.84 19.06 26.31
CA GLU A 1054 22.73 19.87 26.80
C GLU A 1054 22.09 19.27 28.06
N ILE A 1055 21.91 17.94 28.11
CA ILE A 1055 21.41 17.29 29.32
C ILE A 1055 22.38 17.47 30.50
N LEU A 1056 23.69 17.32 30.28
CA LEU A 1056 24.67 17.52 31.35
C LEU A 1056 24.71 18.97 31.86
N LYS A 1057 24.32 19.96 31.05
CA LYS A 1057 24.13 21.34 31.53
C LYS A 1057 22.89 21.46 32.41
N ASP A 1058 21.81 20.75 32.09
CA ASP A 1058 20.56 20.78 32.87
C ASP A 1058 20.68 19.98 34.20
N LEU A 1059 21.66 19.07 34.29
CA LEU A 1059 21.93 18.24 35.48
C LEU A 1059 22.98 18.80 36.46
N ASN A 1060 23.73 19.83 36.05
CA ASN A 1060 24.77 20.49 36.87
C ASN A 1060 24.29 21.88 37.29
#